data_AF-A0A3M1TRG6-F1
#
_entry.id   AF-A0A3M1TRG6-F1
#
_cell.length_a   1.000
_cell.length_b   1.000
_cell.length_c   1.000
_cell.angle_alpha   90.00
_cell.angle_beta   90.00
_cell.angle_gamma   90.00
#
_symmetry.space_group_name_H-M   'P 1'
#
loop_
_entity.id
_entity.type
_entity.pdbx_description
1 polymer ?
#
loop_
_entity_poly.entity_id
_entity_poly.type
_entity_poly.pdbx_seq_one_letter_code
_entity_poly.pdbx_strand_id
1 'polypeptide(L)'
;MTSSPRSASCRHSSSPIPRLAPVTSARPMAAFMPPCRPLGQRRRHPPPSGTLLGMSDDLESIDVKVEVEGDDLVEPRSLFAAGAALPDPPIPPPPSGVAGAAAGGGQARTSTPSAQTPELTVREVFDRRYTYRQLLGAGGMGVVGLYRDNTIGREVALKVRRGDPGGDAEWRFLREARVQGQLEHPAVLPVYDLGVDPEGNVYFSMKRVRGISLRHVLEGLKAGNEPLQKRFSRRRLLVRFNAICLAMQFAHERGVVHRDLKPDNIMFGDHGEVYVIDWGLAKVAGARELPEDGPKVEDASNADETVAGRLMGTPGYMAPEQIRAGEVEIDGRADVYALGSMLFEILTLHRLHDHYEAAPRLMDTMKLDGVRPSKRFPDAEVPPELDELVFLATRLDPADRLASARALSEGIEAYLDGDRDRTLRKEAAAKHAATAAAALACASKPGVEEAAERTRAMREVTTALGLDPEQPLARRVLLKLLTQPPREMPEEARRTLEASRKAHFRSAARNAIAAYLAFGAYLPFTVWMGIRDGRLLALMSGTILASLAATVYYLYRPPAQLKVPLPHLLLTAAAVGSGSVIFGPLVLVPLVALANAIAYLAILEGRRGAVIAAAVAVVAVPALLMWMGVIPSAYEVTNGVIQIRPQMTEFPPVPTMTFLTFANLAVLASAGLYVSDLRRKYADAERRLHVQAWQLSRIVPEDVGAAKTPASGASA
;
A
#
# COMPACT_ATOMS: atom_id res chain seq x y z
N MET A 1 -38.72 -1.78 -25.45
CA MET A 1 -39.70 -0.85 -24.84
C MET A 1 -38.95 0.04 -23.88
N THR A 2 -38.82 1.29 -24.27
CA THR A 2 -38.01 2.37 -23.70
C THR A 2 -38.85 3.23 -22.76
N SER A 3 -38.31 3.67 -21.62
CA SER A 3 -38.71 4.94 -21.02
C SER A 3 -37.71 5.41 -19.94
N SER A 4 -37.02 6.50 -20.28
CA SER A 4 -36.33 7.43 -19.39
C SER A 4 -37.26 8.62 -19.07
N PRO A 5 -37.06 9.33 -17.95
CA PRO A 5 -37.26 10.79 -17.93
C PRO A 5 -36.03 11.49 -17.32
N ARG A 6 -35.30 12.32 -18.07
CA ARG A 6 -35.47 13.78 -18.28
C ARG A 6 -35.54 14.66 -17.01
N SER A 7 -34.48 15.45 -16.91
CA SER A 7 -34.20 16.67 -16.14
C SER A 7 -35.33 17.69 -16.04
N ALA A 8 -35.44 18.35 -14.88
CA ALA A 8 -36.16 19.61 -14.71
C ALA A 8 -35.32 20.63 -13.92
N SER A 9 -35.29 21.84 -14.48
CA SER A 9 -34.57 23.05 -14.09
C SER A 9 -35.23 23.76 -12.90
N CYS A 10 -34.42 24.27 -11.96
CA CYS A 10 -34.87 25.17 -10.90
C CYS A 10 -34.88 26.63 -11.41
N ARG A 11 -36.04 27.28 -11.38
CA ARG A 11 -36.22 28.73 -11.57
C ARG A 11 -36.31 29.44 -10.22
N HIS A 12 -35.74 30.64 -10.18
CA HIS A 12 -35.87 31.63 -9.11
C HIS A 12 -37.32 32.10 -8.92
N SER A 13 -37.73 32.30 -7.67
CA SER A 13 -38.83 33.20 -7.30
C SER A 13 -38.50 33.93 -6.00
N SER A 14 -38.67 35.25 -6.04
CA SER A 14 -38.31 36.25 -5.05
C SER A 14 -39.51 36.72 -4.21
N SER A 15 -39.19 37.26 -3.02
CA SER A 15 -39.96 38.25 -2.21
C SER A 15 -41.04 37.76 -1.23
N PRO A 16 -41.44 38.55 -0.19
CA PRO A 16 -40.67 39.48 0.66
C PRO A 16 -41.00 39.41 2.18
N ILE A 17 -40.21 40.18 2.95
CA ILE A 17 -40.23 40.47 4.40
C ILE A 17 -41.51 41.23 4.86
N PRO A 18 -41.86 41.19 6.17
CA PRO A 18 -42.22 42.43 6.86
C PRO A 18 -41.46 42.67 8.19
N ARG A 19 -41.15 43.95 8.43
CA ARG A 19 -40.63 44.54 9.69
C ARG A 19 -41.79 44.91 10.62
N LEU A 20 -41.55 44.93 11.93
CA LEU A 20 -42.05 45.94 12.88
C LEU A 20 -41.28 45.87 14.22
N ALA A 21 -41.15 47.02 14.88
CA ALA A 21 -40.13 47.36 15.90
C ALA A 21 -40.70 47.47 17.34
N PRO A 22 -40.19 48.32 18.27
CA PRO A 22 -39.43 47.92 19.47
C PRO A 22 -40.10 48.30 20.82
N VAL A 23 -39.59 47.80 21.96
CA VAL A 23 -39.90 48.33 23.32
C VAL A 23 -38.66 48.31 24.23
N THR A 24 -38.61 49.31 25.10
CA THR A 24 -37.50 49.95 25.82
C THR A 24 -37.26 49.48 27.27
N SER A 25 -36.01 49.67 27.72
CA SER A 25 -35.51 50.11 29.05
C SER A 25 -35.84 49.36 30.36
N ALA A 26 -34.80 48.94 31.11
CA ALA A 26 -34.43 49.51 32.43
C ALA A 26 -33.20 48.79 33.06
N ARG A 27 -32.35 49.57 33.74
CA ARG A 27 -31.19 49.23 34.63
C ARG A 27 -31.59 49.64 36.08
N PRO A 28 -30.73 49.57 37.13
CA PRO A 28 -29.94 48.47 37.70
C PRO A 28 -30.10 48.40 39.25
N MET A 29 -29.44 47.48 39.96
CA MET A 29 -29.15 47.66 41.40
C MET A 29 -27.84 46.97 41.82
N ALA A 30 -27.16 47.59 42.78
CA ALA A 30 -25.74 47.46 43.07
C ALA A 30 -25.45 46.82 44.45
N ALA A 31 -24.15 46.62 44.68
CA ALA A 31 -23.42 46.55 45.96
C ALA A 31 -23.33 45.20 46.68
N PHE A 32 -22.11 44.65 46.82
CA PHE A 32 -21.25 44.84 48.00
C PHE A 32 -19.94 44.05 47.87
N MET A 33 -18.83 44.68 48.25
CA MET A 33 -17.46 44.15 48.52
C MET A 33 -17.13 44.58 49.98
N PRO A 34 -16.02 44.21 50.69
CA PRO A 34 -14.82 43.37 50.40
C PRO A 34 -14.41 42.54 51.68
N PRO A 35 -13.14 42.35 52.14
CA PRO A 35 -11.80 42.20 51.53
C PRO A 35 -10.98 40.97 52.05
N CYS A 36 -9.86 40.58 51.39
CA CYS A 36 -8.58 40.26 52.07
C CYS A 36 -7.40 40.05 51.09
N ARG A 37 -6.19 40.31 51.61
CA ARG A 37 -4.95 40.78 50.95
C ARG A 37 -3.89 39.67 50.63
N PRO A 38 -2.72 40.00 50.03
CA PRO A 38 -1.94 39.17 49.10
C PRO A 38 -0.56 38.68 49.62
N LEU A 39 0.10 37.82 48.84
CA LEU A 39 1.55 37.50 48.78
C LEU A 39 1.79 36.90 47.37
N GLY A 40 2.83 37.13 46.58
CA GLY A 40 4.07 37.89 46.66
C GLY A 40 4.79 37.76 45.31
N GLN A 41 5.54 38.81 44.94
CA GLN A 41 6.21 39.06 43.65
C GLN A 41 7.27 38.02 43.25
N ARG A 42 7.53 37.88 41.94
CA ARG A 42 8.89 38.01 41.37
C ARG A 42 8.87 38.64 39.97
N ARG A 43 9.73 39.64 39.80
CA ARG A 43 9.95 40.52 38.63
C ARG A 43 10.77 39.84 37.52
N ARG A 44 10.61 40.28 36.26
CA ARG A 44 11.73 40.64 35.35
C ARG A 44 11.35 41.79 34.40
N HIS A 45 12.37 42.57 34.07
CA HIS A 45 12.42 43.90 33.41
C HIS A 45 12.32 43.83 31.86
N PRO A 46 12.17 44.99 31.16
CA PRO A 46 11.72 45.11 29.76
C PRO A 46 12.89 45.11 28.73
N PRO A 47 12.60 45.10 27.41
CA PRO A 47 13.63 45.08 26.36
C PRO A 47 14.00 46.49 25.89
N PRO A 48 15.18 46.68 25.26
CA PRO A 48 15.45 47.83 24.41
C PRO A 48 15.30 47.49 22.92
N SER A 49 15.01 48.54 22.17
CA SER A 49 14.68 48.59 20.75
C SER A 49 15.90 48.67 19.82
N GLY A 50 15.69 48.19 18.59
CA GLY A 50 16.29 48.70 17.33
C GLY A 50 17.34 47.80 16.67
N THR A 51 17.51 47.71 15.33
CA THR A 51 16.81 48.28 14.15
C THR A 51 17.47 47.66 12.89
N LEU A 52 16.65 47.28 11.88
CA LEU A 52 16.88 47.10 10.41
C LEU A 52 17.91 46.09 9.84
N LEU A 53 17.46 45.19 8.94
CA LEU A 53 17.59 45.29 7.46
C LEU A 53 17.01 44.06 6.71
N GLY A 54 16.46 44.29 5.50
CA GLY A 54 16.33 43.32 4.38
C GLY A 54 14.93 42.68 4.20
N MET A 55 14.04 43.23 3.37
CA MET A 55 13.92 43.10 1.89
C MET A 55 12.91 42.01 1.45
N SER A 56 11.68 42.48 1.19
CA SER A 56 10.72 42.14 0.13
C SER A 56 10.73 40.76 -0.53
N ASP A 57 9.62 40.05 -0.34
CA ASP A 57 9.07 39.03 -1.23
C ASP A 57 8.39 39.70 -2.45
N ASP A 58 8.84 39.36 -3.66
CA ASP A 58 8.10 39.53 -4.91
C ASP A 58 8.05 38.16 -5.61
N LEU A 59 6.84 37.62 -5.75
CA LEU A 59 6.53 36.40 -6.52
C LEU A 59 6.03 36.81 -7.90
N GLU A 60 6.90 36.66 -8.92
CA GLU A 60 6.51 36.71 -10.33
C GLU A 60 5.84 35.41 -10.76
N SER A 61 4.66 35.55 -11.35
CA SER A 61 3.93 34.57 -12.14
C SER A 61 4.57 34.39 -13.51
N ILE A 62 4.87 33.14 -13.90
CA ILE A 62 5.17 32.78 -15.29
C ILE A 62 4.11 31.78 -15.76
N ASP A 63 3.23 32.27 -16.64
CA ASP A 63 2.33 31.48 -17.48
C ASP A 63 3.15 30.71 -18.53
N VAL A 64 2.96 29.39 -18.61
CA VAL A 64 3.38 28.60 -19.78
C VAL A 64 2.17 27.91 -20.38
N LYS A 65 1.82 28.42 -21.56
CA LYS A 65 0.77 27.98 -22.48
C LYS A 65 1.21 26.68 -23.15
N VAL A 66 0.41 25.62 -23.05
CA VAL A 66 0.59 24.38 -23.82
C VAL A 66 -0.54 24.26 -24.83
N GLU A 67 -0.21 24.47 -26.10
CA GLU A 67 -1.05 24.16 -27.26
C GLU A 67 -1.09 22.64 -27.46
N VAL A 68 -2.30 22.10 -27.61
CA VAL A 68 -2.56 20.70 -27.95
C VAL A 68 -2.97 20.68 -29.42
N GLU A 69 -2.09 20.17 -30.27
CA GLU A 69 -2.37 19.84 -31.66
C GLU A 69 -2.87 18.40 -31.72
N GLY A 70 -4.02 18.20 -32.36
CA GLY A 70 -4.74 16.94 -32.42
C GLY A 70 -4.17 15.99 -33.46
N ASP A 71 -4.09 14.71 -33.11
CA ASP A 71 -3.79 13.62 -34.04
C ASP A 71 -5.01 12.70 -34.20
N ASP A 72 -5.22 12.34 -35.46
CA ASP A 72 -6.32 11.55 -35.99
C ASP A 72 -6.37 10.11 -35.45
N LEU A 73 -7.61 9.67 -35.26
CA LEU A 73 -8.00 8.33 -34.84
C LEU A 73 -7.84 7.33 -35.99
N VAL A 74 -7.03 6.27 -35.80
CA VAL A 74 -7.19 5.01 -36.54
C VAL A 74 -7.12 3.84 -35.55
N GLU A 75 -8.22 3.08 -35.47
CA GLU A 75 -8.38 1.89 -34.64
C GLU A 75 -7.51 0.71 -35.11
N PRO A 76 -7.02 -0.16 -34.20
CA PRO A 76 -6.59 -1.50 -34.57
C PRO A 76 -7.73 -2.50 -34.36
N ARG A 77 -8.32 -2.98 -35.47
CA ARG A 77 -9.21 -4.15 -35.45
C ARG A 77 -8.40 -5.44 -35.32
N SER A 78 -8.84 -6.25 -34.36
CA SER A 78 -8.60 -7.68 -34.19
C SER A 78 -8.79 -8.48 -35.48
N LEU A 79 -7.94 -9.48 -35.73
CA LEU A 79 -8.29 -10.76 -36.37
C LEU A 79 -7.11 -11.75 -36.25
N PHE A 80 -7.16 -12.63 -35.25
CA PHE A 80 -6.51 -13.93 -35.28
C PHE A 80 -7.63 -14.97 -35.31
N ALA A 81 -7.75 -15.70 -36.43
CA ALA A 81 -8.00 -17.15 -36.48
C ALA A 81 -8.36 -17.60 -37.91
N ALA A 82 -7.65 -18.66 -38.33
CA ALA A 82 -8.03 -19.75 -39.25
C ALA A 82 -7.02 -19.94 -40.40
N GLY A 83 -6.45 -21.14 -40.45
CA GLY A 83 -5.31 -21.51 -41.27
C GLY A 83 -5.63 -21.81 -42.74
N ALA A 84 -4.57 -21.75 -43.54
CA ALA A 84 -4.41 -22.47 -44.79
C ALA A 84 -2.90 -22.66 -45.03
N ALA A 85 -2.51 -23.91 -45.27
CA ALA A 85 -1.14 -24.31 -45.59
C ALA A 85 -0.72 -23.74 -46.95
N LEU A 86 0.52 -23.27 -47.06
CA LEU A 86 1.19 -22.94 -48.32
C LEU A 86 2.27 -24.00 -48.61
N PRO A 87 2.48 -24.40 -49.88
CA PRO A 87 3.35 -25.52 -50.24
C PRO A 87 4.82 -25.10 -50.36
N ASP A 88 5.72 -26.05 -50.09
CA ASP A 88 7.17 -25.91 -50.21
C ASP A 88 7.65 -25.80 -51.67
N PRO A 89 8.71 -25.03 -51.96
CA PRO A 89 9.33 -24.98 -53.29
C PRO A 89 10.19 -26.22 -53.58
N PRO A 90 10.28 -26.68 -54.84
CA PRO A 90 10.96 -27.92 -55.19
C PRO A 90 12.49 -27.79 -55.24
N ILE A 91 13.17 -28.82 -54.73
CA ILE A 91 14.62 -29.04 -54.78
C ILE A 91 14.96 -29.73 -56.12
N PRO A 92 15.97 -29.27 -56.89
CA PRO A 92 16.41 -29.97 -58.10
C PRO A 92 17.34 -31.17 -57.78
N PRO A 93 17.30 -32.27 -58.56
CA PRO A 93 18.08 -33.47 -58.29
C PRO A 93 19.53 -33.37 -58.80
N PRO A 94 20.46 -34.19 -58.26
CA PRO A 94 21.86 -34.20 -58.70
C PRO A 94 22.05 -35.01 -59.99
N PRO A 95 23.01 -34.66 -60.86
CA PRO A 95 23.27 -35.43 -62.07
C PRO A 95 24.11 -36.67 -61.78
N SER A 96 23.58 -37.84 -62.19
CA SER A 96 24.27 -39.12 -62.26
C SER A 96 24.96 -39.27 -63.62
N GLY A 97 26.16 -39.86 -63.63
CA GLY A 97 27.02 -39.93 -64.81
C GLY A 97 26.81 -41.11 -65.77
N VAL A 98 27.62 -41.03 -66.84
CA VAL A 98 28.26 -42.07 -67.70
C VAL A 98 27.40 -43.14 -68.41
N ALA A 99 27.42 -43.15 -69.76
CA ALA A 99 28.29 -44.03 -70.57
C ALA A 99 27.89 -44.17 -72.06
N GLY A 100 28.91 -44.18 -72.93
CA GLY A 100 28.98 -44.89 -74.23
C GLY A 100 28.48 -44.15 -75.49
N ALA A 101 29.07 -44.25 -76.69
CA ALA A 101 30.31 -44.82 -77.21
C ALA A 101 30.46 -44.38 -78.70
N ALA A 102 31.72 -44.32 -79.16
CA ALA A 102 32.22 -44.62 -80.51
C ALA A 102 32.12 -43.62 -81.70
N ALA A 103 33.34 -43.28 -82.17
CA ALA A 103 33.84 -43.29 -83.55
C ALA A 103 33.66 -42.06 -84.47
N GLY A 104 34.81 -41.56 -84.95
CA GLY A 104 34.91 -40.72 -86.15
C GLY A 104 36.07 -39.72 -86.08
N GLY A 105 37.11 -39.91 -86.89
CA GLY A 105 38.37 -39.18 -86.83
C GLY A 105 38.37 -37.76 -87.43
N GLY A 106 39.48 -37.05 -87.21
CA GLY A 106 39.75 -35.77 -87.87
C GLY A 106 40.71 -34.90 -87.06
N GLN A 107 42.00 -34.96 -87.39
CA GLN A 107 42.98 -33.97 -86.94
C GLN A 107 42.63 -32.59 -87.52
N ALA A 108 42.40 -31.61 -86.65
CA ALA A 108 42.58 -30.20 -86.96
C ALA A 108 43.12 -29.49 -85.72
N ARG A 109 44.36 -28.99 -85.83
CA ARG A 109 44.96 -28.08 -84.86
C ARG A 109 44.23 -26.74 -84.96
N THR A 110 43.46 -26.39 -83.93
CA THR A 110 43.05 -25.02 -83.66
C THR A 110 43.49 -24.66 -82.25
N SER A 111 44.64 -24.00 -82.16
CA SER A 111 45.10 -23.26 -80.99
C SER A 111 44.06 -22.19 -80.65
N THR A 112 43.30 -22.42 -79.59
CA THR A 112 42.46 -21.40 -78.97
C THR A 112 43.32 -20.69 -77.92
N PRO A 113 43.46 -19.35 -77.93
CA PRO A 113 44.22 -18.66 -76.90
C PRO A 113 43.46 -18.79 -75.58
N SER A 114 44.10 -19.45 -74.60
CA SER A 114 43.66 -19.44 -73.21
C SER A 114 43.66 -17.99 -72.74
N ALA A 115 42.47 -17.40 -72.57
CA ALA A 115 42.33 -16.14 -71.88
C ALA A 115 42.86 -16.34 -70.45
N GLN A 116 44.08 -15.87 -70.20
CA GLN A 116 44.64 -15.79 -68.86
C GLN A 116 43.81 -14.77 -68.10
N THR A 117 42.91 -15.25 -67.23
CA THR A 117 42.36 -14.43 -66.17
C THR A 117 43.57 -13.93 -65.36
N PRO A 118 43.80 -12.61 -65.22
CA PRO A 118 44.92 -12.12 -64.44
C PRO A 118 44.77 -12.64 -63.00
N GLU A 119 45.72 -13.45 -62.56
CA GLU A 119 45.80 -13.98 -61.21
C GLU A 119 46.06 -12.79 -60.28
N LEU A 120 45.02 -12.30 -59.62
CA LEU A 120 45.10 -11.15 -58.72
C LEU A 120 46.03 -11.51 -57.56
N THR A 121 46.96 -10.63 -57.25
CA THR A 121 47.84 -10.78 -56.08
C THR A 121 47.03 -10.75 -54.78
N VAL A 122 47.53 -11.38 -53.71
CA VAL A 122 46.92 -11.33 -52.37
C VAL A 122 46.62 -9.89 -51.95
N ARG A 123 47.51 -8.97 -52.31
CA ARG A 123 47.34 -7.53 -52.10
C ARG A 123 46.14 -6.96 -52.82
N GLU A 124 45.99 -7.23 -54.11
CA GLU A 124 44.86 -6.73 -54.90
C GLU A 124 43.52 -7.32 -54.43
N VAL A 125 43.49 -8.59 -54.00
CA VAL A 125 42.28 -9.22 -53.44
C VAL A 125 41.89 -8.57 -52.12
N PHE A 126 42.86 -8.39 -51.22
CA PHE A 126 42.63 -7.76 -49.92
C PHE A 126 42.22 -6.30 -50.07
N ASP A 127 42.96 -5.48 -50.84
CA ASP A 127 42.69 -4.05 -51.01
C ASP A 127 41.37 -3.79 -51.75
N ARG A 128 40.95 -4.69 -52.65
CA ARG A 128 39.61 -4.65 -53.27
C ARG A 128 38.52 -4.90 -52.24
N ARG A 129 38.71 -5.86 -51.34
CA ARG A 129 37.69 -6.25 -50.36
C ARG A 129 37.64 -5.33 -49.14
N TYR A 130 38.78 -4.94 -48.58
CA TYR A 130 38.87 -4.20 -47.33
C TYR A 130 39.61 -2.88 -47.53
N THR A 131 38.94 -1.77 -47.20
CA THR A 131 39.57 -0.45 -47.17
C THR A 131 39.73 0.01 -45.73
N TYR A 132 40.97 0.21 -45.29
CA TYR A 132 41.28 0.73 -43.96
C TYR A 132 40.67 2.13 -43.74
N ARG A 133 40.17 2.37 -42.53
CA ARG A 133 39.59 3.65 -42.12
C ARG A 133 40.32 4.25 -40.93
N GLN A 134 40.39 3.51 -39.83
CA GLN A 134 40.91 4.03 -38.57
C GLN A 134 41.40 2.89 -37.66
N LEU A 135 42.37 3.19 -36.81
CA LEU A 135 42.77 2.30 -35.73
C LEU A 135 41.70 2.30 -34.62
N LEU A 136 41.20 1.13 -34.24
CA LEU A 136 40.25 0.97 -33.13
C LEU A 136 40.97 0.64 -31.81
N GLY A 137 42.08 -0.09 -31.88
CA GLY A 137 42.90 -0.40 -30.72
C GLY A 137 44.16 -1.19 -31.09
N ALA A 138 45.19 -1.11 -30.25
CA ALA A 138 46.42 -1.87 -30.38
C ALA A 138 46.79 -2.48 -29.02
N GLY A 139 47.18 -3.76 -29.00
CA GLY A 139 47.51 -4.48 -27.77
C GLY A 139 48.46 -5.65 -28.01
N GLY A 140 48.70 -6.45 -26.95
CA GLY A 140 49.72 -7.52 -26.96
C GLY A 140 49.48 -8.67 -27.93
N MET A 141 48.24 -8.87 -28.40
CA MET A 141 47.86 -9.93 -29.34
C MET A 141 47.66 -9.44 -30.78
N GLY A 142 47.89 -8.14 -31.05
CA GLY A 142 47.76 -7.57 -32.39
C GLY A 142 47.08 -6.20 -32.40
N VAL A 143 46.66 -5.80 -33.60
CA VAL A 143 46.05 -4.49 -33.86
C VAL A 143 44.68 -4.66 -34.47
N VAL A 144 43.69 -3.93 -33.93
CA VAL A 144 42.31 -3.91 -34.41
C VAL A 144 42.10 -2.62 -35.21
N GLY A 145 41.84 -2.76 -36.51
CA GLY A 145 41.49 -1.65 -37.40
C GLY A 145 40.01 -1.69 -37.80
N LEU A 146 39.44 -0.52 -38.03
CA LEU A 146 38.17 -0.33 -38.72
C LEU A 146 38.42 -0.38 -40.22
N TYR A 147 37.71 -1.26 -40.91
CA TYR A 147 37.75 -1.37 -42.36
C TYR A 147 36.34 -1.28 -42.93
N ARG A 148 36.24 -0.83 -44.17
CA ARG A 148 35.04 -1.00 -44.99
C ARG A 148 35.20 -2.27 -45.82
N ASP A 149 34.31 -3.23 -45.62
CA ASP A 149 34.11 -4.34 -46.54
C ASP A 149 33.38 -3.79 -47.78
N ASN A 150 34.09 -3.68 -48.89
CA ASN A 150 33.58 -3.14 -50.14
C ASN A 150 32.70 -4.14 -50.92
N THR A 151 32.78 -5.44 -50.59
CA THR A 151 31.97 -6.46 -51.25
C THR A 151 30.56 -6.45 -50.68
N ILE A 152 30.44 -6.44 -49.35
CA ILE A 152 29.15 -6.38 -48.65
C ILE A 152 28.66 -4.94 -48.48
N GLY A 153 29.57 -3.96 -48.48
CA GLY A 153 29.25 -2.55 -48.29
C GLY A 153 29.06 -2.14 -46.82
N ARG A 154 29.74 -2.79 -45.87
CA ARG A 154 29.59 -2.55 -44.42
C ARG A 154 30.90 -2.22 -43.72
N GLU A 155 30.82 -1.65 -42.53
CA GLU A 155 31.99 -1.50 -41.65
C GLU A 155 32.24 -2.78 -40.84
N VAL A 156 33.50 -3.19 -40.74
CA VAL A 156 33.97 -4.35 -40.00
C VAL A 156 35.20 -3.99 -39.17
N ALA A 157 35.43 -4.72 -38.08
CA ALA A 157 36.69 -4.66 -37.35
C ALA A 157 37.58 -5.82 -37.81
N LEU A 158 38.81 -5.56 -38.21
CA LEU A 158 39.82 -6.59 -38.49
C LEU A 158 40.85 -6.56 -37.37
N LYS A 159 41.02 -7.68 -36.68
CA LYS A 159 42.17 -7.92 -35.79
C LYS A 159 43.26 -8.54 -36.65
N VAL A 160 44.46 -7.96 -36.61
CA VAL A 160 45.64 -8.41 -37.37
C VAL A 160 46.75 -8.69 -36.37
N ARG A 161 47.37 -9.87 -36.45
CA ARG A 161 48.56 -10.19 -35.64
C ARG A 161 49.76 -9.40 -36.19
N ARG A 162 50.60 -8.82 -35.33
CA ARG A 162 51.88 -8.23 -35.75
C ARG A 162 53.03 -9.11 -35.28
N GLY A 163 53.98 -9.44 -36.15
CA GLY A 163 55.21 -10.16 -35.82
C GLY A 163 55.57 -11.25 -36.84
N ASP A 164 56.73 -11.88 -36.66
CA ASP A 164 57.25 -12.88 -37.59
C ASP A 164 56.28 -14.08 -37.74
N PRO A 165 56.05 -14.58 -38.97
CA PRO A 165 55.26 -15.79 -39.22
C PRO A 165 55.80 -16.99 -38.44
N GLY A 166 54.90 -17.79 -37.86
CA GLY A 166 55.23 -19.01 -37.13
C GLY A 166 55.34 -18.86 -35.60
N GLY A 167 55.10 -19.98 -34.90
CA GLY A 167 55.20 -20.11 -33.45
C GLY A 167 53.87 -20.01 -32.69
N ASP A 168 53.93 -20.19 -31.36
CA ASP A 168 52.75 -20.27 -30.48
C ASP A 168 51.78 -19.08 -30.60
N ALA A 169 52.29 -17.89 -30.89
CA ALA A 169 51.47 -16.67 -30.93
C ALA A 169 50.50 -16.66 -32.13
N GLU A 170 50.92 -17.20 -33.28
CA GLU A 170 50.05 -17.35 -34.44
C GLU A 170 48.98 -18.41 -34.19
N TRP A 171 49.37 -19.54 -33.59
CA TRP A 171 48.43 -20.59 -33.18
C TRP A 171 47.39 -20.10 -32.19
N ARG A 172 47.79 -19.34 -31.15
CA ARG A 172 46.86 -18.74 -30.18
C ARG A 172 45.89 -17.78 -30.87
N PHE A 173 46.37 -16.99 -31.83
CA PHE A 173 45.54 -16.06 -32.60
C PHE A 173 44.49 -16.77 -33.48
N LEU A 174 44.91 -17.79 -34.22
CA LEU A 174 44.00 -18.62 -35.03
C LEU A 174 42.99 -19.38 -34.16
N ARG A 175 43.44 -19.86 -33.01
CA ARG A 175 42.59 -20.54 -32.02
C ARG A 175 41.54 -19.60 -31.44
N GLU A 176 41.90 -18.37 -31.07
CA GLU A 176 40.95 -17.33 -30.63
C GLU A 176 39.86 -17.12 -31.70
N ALA A 177 40.25 -16.90 -32.95
CA ALA A 177 39.31 -16.67 -34.04
C ALA A 177 38.37 -17.84 -34.27
N ARG A 178 38.89 -19.08 -34.19
CA ARG A 178 38.10 -20.31 -34.37
C ARG A 178 37.13 -20.55 -33.20
N VAL A 179 37.60 -20.43 -31.96
CA VAL A 179 36.74 -20.59 -30.77
C VAL A 179 35.63 -19.54 -30.79
N GLN A 180 35.95 -18.28 -31.03
CA GLN A 180 34.95 -17.22 -31.11
C GLN A 180 33.98 -17.43 -32.30
N GLY A 181 34.49 -17.84 -33.45
CA GLY A 181 33.69 -18.07 -34.65
C GLY A 181 32.72 -19.27 -34.55
N GLN A 182 33.05 -20.26 -33.71
CA GLN A 182 32.19 -21.42 -33.45
C GLN A 182 31.12 -21.16 -32.38
N LEU A 183 31.20 -20.05 -31.66
CA LEU A 183 30.23 -19.65 -30.64
C LEU A 183 29.16 -18.72 -31.21
N GLU A 184 28.16 -19.31 -31.87
CA GLU A 184 27.02 -18.58 -32.43
C GLU A 184 25.97 -18.24 -31.35
N HIS A 185 26.17 -17.14 -30.64
CA HIS A 185 25.24 -16.65 -29.63
C HIS A 185 25.04 -15.12 -29.76
N PRO A 186 23.83 -14.57 -29.51
CA PRO A 186 23.57 -13.14 -29.66
C PRO A 186 24.49 -12.22 -28.84
N ALA A 187 25.00 -12.74 -27.73
CA ALA A 187 25.94 -12.03 -26.85
C ALA A 187 27.41 -12.45 -26.99
N VAL A 188 27.76 -13.19 -28.05
CA VAL A 188 29.15 -13.44 -28.46
C VAL A 188 29.41 -12.66 -29.75
N LEU A 189 30.56 -11.99 -29.85
CA LEU A 189 30.86 -11.17 -31.02
C LEU A 189 31.12 -12.05 -32.26
N PRO A 190 30.31 -11.98 -33.33
CA PRO A 190 30.47 -12.88 -34.46
C PRO A 190 31.73 -12.56 -35.26
N VAL A 191 32.47 -13.61 -35.60
CA VAL A 191 33.57 -13.60 -36.58
C VAL A 191 32.97 -13.84 -37.96
N TYR A 192 33.34 -13.01 -38.93
CA TYR A 192 32.83 -13.08 -40.30
C TYR A 192 33.79 -13.77 -41.26
N ASP A 193 35.10 -13.64 -41.05
CA ASP A 193 36.09 -14.21 -41.95
C ASP A 193 37.46 -14.35 -41.28
N LEU A 194 38.30 -15.24 -41.80
CA LEU A 194 39.68 -15.50 -41.39
C LEU A 194 40.54 -15.58 -42.65
N GLY A 195 41.63 -14.81 -42.71
CA GLY A 195 42.49 -14.76 -43.88
C GLY A 195 43.90 -14.29 -43.58
N VAL A 196 44.65 -14.04 -44.65
CA VAL A 196 46.03 -13.53 -44.61
C VAL A 196 46.07 -12.19 -45.35
N ASP A 197 46.69 -11.19 -44.74
CA ASP A 197 46.85 -9.85 -45.31
C ASP A 197 47.99 -9.82 -46.36
N PRO A 198 48.15 -8.71 -47.10
CA PRO A 198 49.18 -8.59 -48.14
C PRO A 198 50.62 -8.72 -47.61
N GLU A 199 50.82 -8.46 -46.33
CA GLU A 199 52.10 -8.52 -45.63
C GLU A 199 52.36 -9.92 -45.01
N GLY A 200 51.47 -10.89 -45.21
CA GLY A 200 51.59 -12.25 -44.72
C GLY A 200 51.11 -12.46 -43.28
N ASN A 201 50.48 -11.47 -42.67
CA ASN A 201 49.93 -11.60 -41.33
C ASN A 201 48.52 -12.21 -41.36
N VAL A 202 48.26 -13.12 -40.42
CA VAL A 202 46.91 -13.63 -40.19
C VAL A 202 46.00 -12.54 -39.63
N TYR A 203 44.77 -12.47 -40.15
CA TYR A 203 43.72 -11.59 -39.66
C TYR A 203 42.39 -12.33 -39.57
N PHE A 204 41.51 -11.86 -38.69
CA PHE A 204 40.09 -12.21 -38.76
C PHE A 204 39.23 -10.95 -38.71
N SER A 205 38.14 -10.97 -39.45
CA SER A 205 37.14 -9.89 -39.49
C SER A 205 35.96 -10.23 -38.60
N MET A 206 35.41 -9.24 -37.92
CA MET A 206 34.31 -9.39 -36.97
C MET A 206 33.38 -8.17 -37.01
N LYS A 207 32.22 -8.30 -36.35
CA LYS A 207 31.27 -7.19 -36.22
C LYS A 207 31.93 -5.96 -35.59
N ARG A 208 31.76 -4.80 -36.24
CA ARG A 208 32.10 -3.51 -35.63
C ARG A 208 31.04 -3.16 -34.58
N VAL A 209 31.38 -3.30 -33.30
CA VAL A 209 30.51 -2.82 -32.21
C VAL A 209 30.63 -1.31 -32.10
N ARG A 210 29.50 -0.61 -32.26
CA ARG A 210 29.36 0.83 -31.93
C ARG A 210 28.81 0.91 -30.52
N GLY A 211 29.66 1.31 -29.57
CA GLY A 211 29.36 1.19 -28.15
C GLY A 211 30.56 1.45 -27.24
N ILE A 212 30.38 1.18 -25.96
CA ILE A 212 31.39 1.36 -24.90
C ILE A 212 31.56 0.08 -24.09
N SER A 213 32.71 -0.11 -23.45
CA SER A 213 32.95 -1.26 -22.59
C SER A 213 32.23 -1.13 -21.24
N LEU A 214 31.94 -2.27 -20.59
CA LEU A 214 31.41 -2.26 -19.22
C LEU A 214 32.38 -1.57 -18.25
N ARG A 215 33.70 -1.72 -18.45
CA ARG A 215 34.74 -0.95 -17.73
C ARG A 215 34.46 0.56 -17.76
N HIS A 216 34.30 1.12 -18.96
CA HIS A 216 34.07 2.56 -19.15
C HIS A 216 32.75 3.00 -18.50
N VAL A 217 31.71 2.15 -18.56
CA VAL A 217 30.43 2.42 -17.90
C VAL A 217 30.61 2.49 -16.39
N LEU A 218 31.25 1.50 -15.77
CA LEU A 218 31.45 1.45 -14.33
C LEU A 218 32.27 2.63 -13.81
N GLU A 219 33.35 3.00 -14.52
CA GLU A 219 34.15 4.18 -14.19
C GLU A 219 33.37 5.48 -14.31
N GLY A 220 32.58 5.63 -15.38
CA GLY A 220 31.72 6.79 -15.57
C GLY A 220 30.62 6.91 -14.51
N LEU A 221 30.01 5.80 -14.10
CA LEU A 221 29.03 5.77 -13.02
C LEU A 221 29.67 6.15 -11.68
N LYS A 222 30.85 5.60 -11.37
CA LYS A 222 31.63 5.95 -10.18
C LYS A 222 31.99 7.44 -10.14
N ALA A 223 32.30 8.03 -11.29
CA ALA A 223 32.61 9.45 -11.45
C ALA A 223 31.37 10.37 -11.44
N GLY A 224 30.15 9.84 -11.31
CA GLY A 224 28.94 10.65 -11.26
C GLY A 224 28.43 11.14 -12.63
N ASN A 225 28.80 10.50 -13.73
CA ASN A 225 28.39 10.93 -15.08
C ASN A 225 26.87 10.76 -15.28
N GLU A 226 26.13 11.86 -15.26
CA GLU A 226 24.66 11.88 -15.31
C GLU A 226 24.08 11.23 -16.59
N PRO A 227 24.60 11.49 -17.82
CA PRO A 227 24.17 10.77 -19.01
C PRO A 227 24.30 9.24 -18.90
N LEU A 228 25.40 8.73 -18.34
CA LEU A 228 25.61 7.30 -18.16
C LEU A 228 24.68 6.73 -17.09
N GLN A 229 24.41 7.45 -15.99
CA GLN A 229 23.47 7.02 -14.96
C GLN A 229 22.04 6.85 -15.51
N LYS A 230 21.59 7.79 -16.36
CA LYS A 230 20.28 7.67 -17.04
C LYS A 230 20.24 6.51 -18.02
N ARG A 231 21.32 6.28 -18.77
CA ARG A 231 21.39 5.21 -19.78
C ARG A 231 21.52 3.81 -19.15
N PHE A 232 22.29 3.68 -18.07
CA PHE A 232 22.70 2.44 -17.42
C PHE A 232 22.27 2.39 -15.94
N SER A 233 20.97 2.49 -15.68
CA SER A 233 20.44 2.22 -14.34
C SER A 233 20.78 0.80 -13.87
N ARG A 234 20.82 0.56 -12.55
CA ARG A 234 21.10 -0.76 -11.95
C ARG A 234 20.28 -1.87 -12.63
N ARG A 235 18.98 -1.67 -12.78
CA ARG A 235 18.08 -2.63 -13.46
C ARG A 235 18.55 -2.95 -14.89
N ARG A 236 18.92 -1.93 -15.68
CA ARG A 236 19.40 -2.13 -17.06
C ARG A 236 20.74 -2.85 -17.10
N LEU A 237 21.64 -2.56 -16.16
CA LEU A 237 22.90 -3.28 -16.02
C LEU A 237 22.68 -4.75 -15.67
N LEU A 238 21.78 -5.06 -14.73
CA LEU A 238 21.45 -6.44 -14.36
C LEU A 238 20.82 -7.22 -15.52
N VAL A 239 19.94 -6.60 -16.32
CA VAL A 239 19.40 -7.23 -17.54
C VAL A 239 20.51 -7.55 -18.54
N ARG A 240 21.46 -6.64 -18.75
CA ARG A 240 22.61 -6.87 -19.63
C ARG A 240 23.55 -7.94 -19.06
N PHE A 241 23.79 -7.92 -17.74
CA PHE A 241 24.59 -8.91 -17.04
C PHE A 241 23.98 -10.31 -17.14
N ASN A 242 22.65 -10.43 -17.11
CA ASN A 242 21.95 -11.69 -17.35
C ASN A 242 22.30 -12.27 -18.74
N ALA A 243 22.34 -11.43 -19.78
CA ALA A 243 22.75 -11.86 -21.13
C ALA A 243 24.20 -12.36 -21.18
N ILE A 244 25.11 -11.78 -20.37
CA ILE A 244 26.49 -12.26 -20.24
C ILE A 244 26.52 -13.64 -19.58
N CYS A 245 25.75 -13.85 -18.51
CA CYS A 245 25.66 -15.15 -17.84
C CYS A 245 25.17 -16.24 -18.79
N LEU A 246 24.14 -15.96 -19.60
CA LEU A 246 23.63 -16.88 -20.61
C LEU A 246 24.66 -17.18 -21.72
N ALA A 247 25.45 -16.17 -22.15
CA ALA A 247 26.52 -16.38 -23.11
C ALA A 247 27.63 -17.30 -22.56
N MET A 248 28.00 -17.13 -21.28
CA MET A 248 28.99 -18.00 -20.64
C MET A 248 28.46 -19.41 -20.45
N GLN A 249 27.20 -19.57 -20.05
CA GLN A 249 26.56 -20.87 -19.99
C GLN A 249 26.60 -21.59 -21.34
N PHE A 250 26.24 -20.89 -22.42
CA PHE A 250 26.24 -21.43 -23.78
C PHE A 250 27.64 -21.90 -24.22
N ALA A 251 28.69 -21.14 -23.84
CA ALA A 251 30.07 -21.52 -24.09
C ALA A 251 30.50 -22.75 -23.26
N HIS A 252 30.13 -22.79 -21.98
CA HIS A 252 30.44 -23.90 -21.07
C HIS A 252 29.82 -25.22 -21.53
N GLU A 253 28.59 -25.18 -22.06
CA GLU A 253 27.92 -26.36 -22.63
C GLU A 253 28.65 -26.93 -23.85
N ARG A 254 29.42 -26.10 -24.56
CA ARG A 254 30.30 -26.49 -25.68
C ARG A 254 31.72 -26.82 -25.25
N GLY A 255 31.96 -26.93 -23.94
CA GLY A 255 33.28 -27.20 -23.37
C GLY A 255 34.23 -26.00 -23.42
N VAL A 256 33.76 -24.79 -23.76
CA VAL A 256 34.61 -23.60 -23.85
C VAL A 256 34.55 -22.79 -22.55
N VAL A 257 35.68 -22.65 -21.86
CA VAL A 257 35.83 -21.81 -20.65
C VAL A 257 36.62 -20.57 -21.02
N HIS A 258 36.16 -19.37 -20.67
CA HIS A 258 36.77 -18.10 -21.11
C HIS A 258 38.08 -17.76 -20.40
N ARG A 259 38.18 -17.95 -19.06
CA ARG A 259 39.36 -17.76 -18.20
C ARG A 259 39.94 -16.34 -18.06
N ASP A 260 39.45 -15.35 -18.80
CA ASP A 260 39.83 -13.93 -18.63
C ASP A 260 38.62 -13.01 -18.73
N LEU A 261 37.52 -13.41 -18.11
CA LEU A 261 36.29 -12.63 -18.11
C LEU A 261 36.43 -11.41 -17.18
N LYS A 262 36.20 -10.21 -17.71
CA LYS A 262 36.33 -8.93 -16.98
C LYS A 262 35.50 -7.83 -17.66
N PRO A 263 35.22 -6.69 -17.00
CA PRO A 263 34.46 -5.59 -17.58
C PRO A 263 35.02 -5.01 -18.89
N ASP A 264 36.32 -5.12 -19.10
CA ASP A 264 37.00 -4.69 -20.33
C ASP A 264 36.64 -5.58 -21.54
N ASN A 265 36.29 -6.84 -21.28
CA ASN A 265 35.94 -7.85 -22.28
C ASN A 265 34.43 -7.93 -22.54
N ILE A 266 33.67 -6.93 -22.05
CA ILE A 266 32.23 -6.81 -22.27
C ILE A 266 31.96 -5.48 -22.97
N MET A 267 31.34 -5.54 -24.14
CA MET A 267 30.91 -4.37 -24.89
C MET A 267 29.39 -4.21 -24.88
N PHE A 268 28.96 -2.97 -24.73
CA PHE A 268 27.56 -2.56 -24.79
C PHE A 268 27.31 -1.74 -26.05
N GLY A 269 26.52 -2.29 -26.96
CA GLY A 269 26.13 -1.64 -28.20
C GLY A 269 25.08 -0.55 -28.00
N ASP A 270 24.93 0.31 -29.01
CA ASP A 270 24.06 1.48 -28.91
C ASP A 270 22.58 1.17 -28.76
N HIS A 271 22.14 0.03 -29.30
CA HIS A 271 20.74 -0.40 -29.33
C HIS A 271 20.41 -1.46 -28.28
N GLY A 272 21.21 -1.55 -27.22
CA GLY A 272 20.98 -2.51 -26.12
C GLY A 272 21.67 -3.86 -26.27
N GLU A 273 22.43 -4.04 -27.35
CA GLU A 273 23.24 -5.24 -27.58
C GLU A 273 24.33 -5.38 -26.51
N VAL A 274 24.68 -6.63 -26.20
CA VAL A 274 25.76 -7.00 -25.28
C VAL A 274 26.66 -7.97 -26.02
N TYR A 275 27.97 -7.80 -25.95
CA TYR A 275 28.93 -8.72 -26.57
C TYR A 275 30.05 -9.05 -25.61
N VAL A 276 30.29 -10.34 -25.40
CA VAL A 276 31.52 -10.85 -24.80
C VAL A 276 32.58 -10.98 -25.90
N ILE A 277 33.75 -10.41 -25.65
CA ILE A 277 34.88 -10.35 -26.59
C ILE A 277 36.13 -10.98 -25.96
N ASP A 278 37.15 -11.21 -26.80
CA ASP A 278 38.51 -11.63 -26.40
C ASP A 278 38.59 -13.05 -25.77
N TRP A 279 38.38 -14.07 -26.61
CA TRP A 279 38.44 -15.49 -26.24
C TRP A 279 39.88 -16.07 -26.25
N GLY A 280 40.91 -15.21 -26.24
CA GLY A 280 42.30 -15.60 -26.50
C GLY A 280 42.92 -16.55 -25.47
N LEU A 281 42.35 -16.63 -24.27
CA LEU A 281 42.79 -17.53 -23.19
C LEU A 281 41.82 -18.70 -22.94
N ALA A 282 40.85 -18.91 -23.83
CA ALA A 282 39.81 -19.90 -23.61
C ALA A 282 40.38 -21.33 -23.55
N LYS A 283 39.87 -22.19 -22.66
CA LYS A 283 40.16 -23.64 -22.65
C LYS A 283 39.00 -24.36 -23.36
N VAL A 284 39.29 -25.32 -24.25
CA VAL A 284 38.28 -26.13 -24.95
C VAL A 284 38.39 -27.54 -24.38
N ALA A 285 37.56 -27.90 -23.40
CA ALA A 285 37.60 -29.19 -22.76
C ALA A 285 36.73 -30.20 -23.54
N GLY A 286 37.38 -31.17 -24.20
CA GLY A 286 36.72 -32.30 -24.85
C GLY A 286 35.79 -31.90 -26.00
N ALA A 287 36.20 -32.15 -27.24
CA ALA A 287 35.39 -31.94 -28.43
C ALA A 287 34.12 -32.82 -28.40
N ARG A 288 33.06 -32.36 -27.71
CA ARG A 288 31.82 -33.13 -27.60
C ARG A 288 30.76 -32.67 -28.59
N GLU A 289 30.81 -31.43 -29.09
CA GLU A 289 29.83 -30.89 -30.04
C GLU A 289 30.37 -29.76 -30.95
N LEU A 290 31.66 -29.81 -31.34
CA LEU A 290 32.14 -29.00 -32.46
C LEU A 290 31.94 -29.80 -33.76
N PRO A 291 31.53 -29.18 -34.89
CA PRO A 291 31.25 -29.91 -36.13
C PRO A 291 32.39 -30.87 -36.49
N GLU A 292 32.10 -32.17 -36.62
CA GLU A 292 33.13 -33.20 -36.87
C GLU A 292 33.87 -33.01 -38.21
N ASP A 293 33.25 -32.31 -39.16
CA ASP A 293 33.77 -32.05 -40.51
C ASP A 293 34.60 -30.75 -40.64
N GLY A 294 34.81 -30.01 -39.54
CA GLY A 294 35.67 -28.82 -39.49
C GLY A 294 37.10 -29.16 -39.05
N PRO A 295 38.11 -28.28 -39.30
CA PRO A 295 39.43 -28.44 -38.70
C PRO A 295 39.28 -28.45 -37.17
N LYS A 296 39.57 -29.61 -36.56
CA LYS A 296 39.51 -29.79 -35.10
C LYS A 296 40.36 -28.70 -34.44
N VAL A 297 39.79 -28.03 -33.45
CA VAL A 297 40.57 -27.20 -32.53
C VAL A 297 41.26 -28.20 -31.59
N GLU A 298 42.39 -28.74 -32.04
CA GLU A 298 43.19 -29.65 -31.23
C GLU A 298 43.67 -28.91 -29.96
N ASP A 299 43.45 -29.53 -28.80
CA ASP A 299 44.21 -29.16 -27.61
C ASP A 299 45.67 -29.53 -27.88
N ALA A 300 46.56 -28.54 -27.79
CA ALA A 300 47.99 -28.79 -27.77
C ALA A 300 48.37 -29.41 -26.42
N SER A 301 47.95 -30.66 -26.18
CA SER A 301 48.35 -31.48 -25.03
C SER A 301 49.84 -31.88 -25.07
N ASN A 302 50.71 -31.06 -25.68
CA ASN A 302 52.16 -31.25 -25.69
C ASN A 302 52.97 -29.94 -25.73
N ALA A 303 52.34 -28.76 -25.81
CA ALA A 303 53.05 -27.47 -25.70
C ALA A 303 52.69 -26.70 -24.42
N ASP A 304 51.46 -26.89 -23.90
CA ASP A 304 50.99 -26.25 -22.67
C ASP A 304 51.24 -27.09 -21.39
N GLU A 305 51.63 -28.37 -21.51
CA GLU A 305 51.98 -29.24 -20.37
C GLU A 305 53.43 -29.07 -19.87
N THR A 306 54.33 -28.44 -20.64
CA THR A 306 55.78 -28.43 -20.34
C THR A 306 56.34 -27.16 -19.71
N VAL A 307 55.52 -26.18 -19.29
CA VAL A 307 56.02 -25.10 -18.43
C VAL A 307 55.05 -24.83 -17.29
N ALA A 308 55.28 -25.52 -16.18
CA ALA A 308 54.76 -25.13 -14.88
C ALA A 308 54.96 -23.61 -14.65
N GLY A 309 53.87 -22.88 -14.40
CA GLY A 309 53.95 -21.58 -13.73
C GLY A 309 53.63 -20.29 -14.51
N ARG A 310 53.03 -20.31 -15.70
CA ARG A 310 52.46 -19.06 -16.27
C ARG A 310 51.06 -18.78 -15.73
N LEU A 311 50.97 -17.81 -14.83
CA LEU A 311 49.71 -17.22 -14.36
C LEU A 311 48.91 -16.67 -15.56
N MET A 312 47.75 -17.26 -15.86
CA MET A 312 46.87 -16.85 -16.98
C MET A 312 45.56 -16.27 -16.45
N GLY A 313 45.34 -14.97 -16.73
CA GLY A 313 44.15 -14.21 -16.39
C GLY A 313 44.48 -12.81 -15.85
N THR A 314 43.46 -11.97 -15.67
CA THR A 314 43.61 -10.58 -15.19
C THR A 314 43.51 -10.49 -13.65
N PRO A 315 44.54 -9.97 -12.95
CA PRO A 315 44.51 -9.85 -11.49
C PRO A 315 43.33 -9.00 -11.00
N GLY A 316 42.52 -9.60 -10.12
CA GLY A 316 41.30 -9.02 -9.55
C GLY A 316 40.00 -9.66 -10.05
N TYR A 317 40.03 -10.44 -11.14
CA TYR A 317 38.89 -11.25 -11.62
C TYR A 317 39.20 -12.75 -11.73
N MET A 318 40.48 -13.12 -11.66
CA MET A 318 40.91 -14.52 -11.66
C MET A 318 40.29 -15.28 -10.49
N ALA A 319 39.87 -16.51 -10.75
CA ALA A 319 39.44 -17.42 -9.70
C ALA A 319 40.65 -18.00 -8.93
N PRO A 320 40.51 -18.36 -7.65
CA PRO A 320 41.58 -18.95 -6.83
C PRO A 320 42.33 -20.12 -7.49
N GLU A 321 41.61 -21.02 -8.15
CA GLU A 321 42.17 -22.17 -8.87
C GLU A 321 43.01 -21.78 -10.09
N GLN A 322 42.77 -20.62 -10.70
CA GLN A 322 43.64 -20.10 -11.78
C GLN A 322 44.98 -19.61 -11.24
N ILE A 323 45.04 -19.21 -9.97
CA ILE A 323 46.25 -18.76 -9.29
C ILE A 323 47.09 -19.95 -8.82
N ARG A 324 46.44 -21.02 -8.34
CA ARG A 324 47.10 -22.23 -7.80
C ARG A 324 47.72 -23.15 -8.85
N ALA A 325 47.47 -22.90 -10.15
CA ALA A 325 48.06 -23.54 -11.33
C ALA A 325 48.58 -24.99 -11.13
N GLY A 326 47.76 -26.00 -11.47
CA GLY A 326 48.16 -27.42 -11.52
C GLY A 326 47.60 -28.31 -10.41
N GLU A 327 46.95 -27.74 -9.39
CA GLU A 327 46.35 -28.51 -8.28
C GLU A 327 44.91 -28.98 -8.56
N VAL A 328 44.14 -28.22 -9.35
CA VAL A 328 42.72 -28.44 -9.62
C VAL A 328 42.42 -28.18 -11.09
N GLU A 329 41.58 -29.02 -11.70
CA GLU A 329 41.14 -28.79 -13.08
C GLU A 329 40.26 -27.53 -13.16
N ILE A 330 40.59 -26.64 -14.09
CA ILE A 330 39.81 -25.43 -14.36
C ILE A 330 38.65 -25.77 -15.28
N ASP A 331 37.42 -25.53 -14.79
CA ASP A 331 36.15 -25.67 -15.50
C ASP A 331 35.38 -24.33 -15.58
N GLY A 332 34.13 -24.36 -16.04
CA GLY A 332 33.28 -23.16 -16.17
C GLY A 332 33.04 -22.39 -14.87
N ARG A 333 33.30 -22.97 -13.68
CA ARG A 333 33.13 -22.30 -12.39
C ARG A 333 34.19 -21.23 -12.12
N ALA A 334 35.30 -21.25 -12.85
CA ALA A 334 36.25 -20.13 -12.87
C ALA A 334 35.61 -18.87 -13.47
N ASP A 335 34.85 -19.01 -14.55
CA ASP A 335 34.12 -17.89 -15.15
C ASP A 335 32.94 -17.45 -14.24
N VAL A 336 32.33 -18.37 -13.49
CA VAL A 336 31.30 -18.02 -12.48
C VAL A 336 31.88 -17.12 -11.39
N TYR A 337 33.11 -17.36 -10.94
CA TYR A 337 33.81 -16.47 -10.00
C TYR A 337 34.03 -15.08 -10.59
N ALA A 338 34.48 -15.01 -11.84
CA ALA A 338 34.67 -13.75 -12.56
C ALA A 338 33.33 -12.99 -12.74
N LEU A 339 32.25 -13.69 -13.09
CA LEU A 339 30.89 -13.15 -13.13
C LEU A 339 30.47 -12.60 -11.77
N GLY A 340 30.69 -13.34 -10.68
CA GLY A 340 30.41 -12.89 -9.31
C GLY A 340 31.18 -11.61 -8.93
N SER A 341 32.46 -11.54 -9.33
CA SER A 341 33.32 -10.37 -9.13
C SER A 341 32.84 -9.16 -9.93
N MET A 342 32.37 -9.36 -11.17
CA MET A 342 31.74 -8.31 -11.96
C MET A 342 30.40 -7.87 -11.39
N LEU A 343 29.58 -8.79 -10.88
CA LEU A 343 28.32 -8.46 -10.22
C LEU A 343 28.56 -7.61 -8.97
N PHE A 344 29.56 -7.96 -8.14
CA PHE A 344 30.00 -7.14 -7.02
C PHE A 344 30.29 -5.69 -7.47
N GLU A 345 31.04 -5.53 -8.55
CA GLU A 345 31.41 -4.22 -9.07
C GLU A 345 30.24 -3.46 -9.70
N ILE A 346 29.31 -4.13 -10.36
CA ILE A 346 28.06 -3.52 -10.85
C ILE A 346 27.23 -2.96 -9.69
N LEU A 347 27.22 -3.65 -8.55
CA LEU A 347 26.41 -3.26 -7.39
C LEU A 347 27.06 -2.15 -6.55
N THR A 348 28.39 -2.15 -6.46
CA THR A 348 29.15 -1.27 -5.55
C THR A 348 29.91 -0.16 -6.28
N LEU A 349 30.06 -0.25 -7.59
CA LEU A 349 30.96 0.57 -8.42
C LEU A 349 32.44 0.47 -8.03
N HIS A 350 32.81 -0.55 -7.26
CA HIS A 350 34.15 -0.82 -6.77
C HIS A 350 34.55 -2.25 -7.10
N ARG A 351 35.83 -2.46 -7.45
CA ARG A 351 36.34 -3.81 -7.72
C ARG A 351 36.30 -4.61 -6.43
N LEU A 352 36.03 -5.91 -6.55
CA LEU A 352 36.09 -6.81 -5.40
C LEU A 352 37.49 -6.80 -4.77
N HIS A 353 38.52 -6.93 -5.60
CA HIS A 353 39.93 -6.90 -5.20
C HIS A 353 40.61 -5.63 -5.72
N ASP A 354 40.46 -4.53 -4.98
CA ASP A 354 40.89 -3.19 -5.39
C ASP A 354 42.24 -2.79 -4.76
N HIS A 355 43.33 -3.32 -5.31
CA HIS A 355 44.71 -2.91 -4.98
C HIS A 355 45.43 -2.32 -6.18
N TYR A 356 46.39 -1.42 -5.96
CA TYR A 356 47.16 -0.86 -7.08
C TYR A 356 48.06 -1.92 -7.75
N GLU A 357 48.73 -2.74 -6.94
CA GLU A 357 49.68 -3.76 -7.40
C GLU A 357 49.01 -5.12 -7.67
N ALA A 358 49.57 -5.88 -8.61
CA ALA A 358 49.03 -7.19 -8.99
C ALA A 358 49.17 -8.26 -7.88
N ALA A 359 50.31 -8.31 -7.19
CA ALA A 359 50.56 -9.34 -6.17
C ALA A 359 49.57 -9.29 -4.98
N PRO A 360 49.26 -8.11 -4.40
CA PRO A 360 48.20 -8.00 -3.38
C PRO A 360 46.83 -8.46 -3.87
N ARG A 361 46.43 -8.17 -5.13
CA ARG A 361 45.14 -8.64 -5.67
C ARG A 361 45.05 -10.17 -5.71
N LEU A 362 46.13 -10.84 -6.07
CA LEU A 362 46.19 -12.30 -6.10
C LEU A 362 46.07 -12.89 -4.68
N MET A 363 46.74 -12.27 -3.71
CA MET A 363 46.65 -12.68 -2.30
C MET A 363 45.24 -12.51 -1.74
N ASP A 364 44.53 -11.46 -2.12
CA ASP A 364 43.16 -11.23 -1.67
C ASP A 364 42.15 -12.10 -2.39
N THR A 365 42.39 -12.45 -3.65
CA THR A 365 41.60 -13.47 -4.36
C THR A 365 41.59 -14.79 -3.59
N MET A 366 42.69 -15.12 -2.92
CA MET A 366 42.85 -16.35 -2.13
C MET A 366 42.18 -16.26 -0.74
N LYS A 367 41.56 -15.13 -0.39
CA LYS A 367 40.82 -14.91 0.85
C LYS A 367 39.33 -14.68 0.54
N LEU A 368 38.45 -15.13 1.44
CA LEU A 368 37.01 -14.87 1.34
C LEU A 368 36.58 -13.69 2.22
N ASP A 369 37.40 -12.64 2.29
CA ASP A 369 37.12 -11.48 3.13
C ASP A 369 36.46 -10.35 2.32
N GLY A 370 35.53 -9.61 2.93
CA GLY A 370 34.90 -8.45 2.30
C GLY A 370 34.10 -8.72 1.02
N VAL A 371 33.74 -9.98 0.74
CA VAL A 371 33.05 -10.39 -0.51
C VAL A 371 31.56 -10.05 -0.55
N ARG A 372 30.94 -9.69 0.57
CA ARG A 372 29.53 -9.27 0.62
C ARG A 372 29.39 -7.76 0.37
N PRO A 373 28.84 -7.32 -0.77
CA PRO A 373 28.56 -5.91 -1.04
C PRO A 373 27.87 -5.18 0.12
N SER A 374 26.86 -5.80 0.74
CA SER A 374 26.05 -5.17 1.80
C SER A 374 26.86 -4.80 3.05
N LYS A 375 27.88 -5.60 3.37
CA LYS A 375 28.77 -5.37 4.52
C LYS A 375 29.87 -4.36 4.22
N ARG A 376 30.42 -4.39 3.00
CA ARG A 376 31.55 -3.54 2.61
C ARG A 376 31.12 -2.14 2.19
N PHE A 377 29.93 -2.02 1.58
CA PHE A 377 29.35 -0.76 1.13
C PHE A 377 27.88 -0.65 1.56
N PRO A 378 27.59 -0.36 2.85
CA PRO A 378 26.23 -0.25 3.36
C PRO A 378 25.39 0.80 2.63
N ASP A 379 26.02 1.90 2.19
CA ASP A 379 25.37 3.01 1.47
C ASP A 379 24.93 2.64 0.05
N ALA A 380 25.40 1.51 -0.50
CA ALA A 380 25.04 1.06 -1.85
C ALA A 380 23.62 0.44 -1.90
N GLU A 381 22.94 0.25 -0.76
CA GLU A 381 21.59 -0.33 -0.68
C GLU A 381 21.44 -1.60 -1.53
N VAL A 382 22.34 -2.56 -1.32
CA VAL A 382 22.34 -3.81 -2.08
C VAL A 382 21.26 -4.77 -1.54
N PRO A 383 20.34 -5.24 -2.39
CA PRO A 383 19.34 -6.23 -1.98
C PRO A 383 19.98 -7.53 -1.46
N PRO A 384 19.44 -8.15 -0.40
CA PRO A 384 19.98 -9.39 0.17
C PRO A 384 20.12 -10.53 -0.85
N GLU A 385 19.20 -10.63 -1.81
CA GLU A 385 19.21 -11.66 -2.85
C GLU A 385 20.43 -11.51 -3.77
N LEU A 386 20.77 -10.27 -4.16
CA LEU A 386 21.95 -10.00 -4.99
C LEU A 386 23.26 -10.13 -4.18
N ASP A 387 23.24 -9.76 -2.90
CA ASP A 387 24.36 -9.94 -1.98
C ASP A 387 24.72 -11.43 -1.82
N GLU A 388 23.70 -12.30 -1.72
CA GLU A 388 23.89 -13.75 -1.63
C GLU A 388 24.43 -14.34 -2.94
N LEU A 389 23.94 -13.89 -4.10
CA LEU A 389 24.46 -14.36 -5.40
C LEU A 389 25.93 -14.04 -5.58
N VAL A 390 26.37 -12.83 -5.20
CA VAL A 390 27.79 -12.47 -5.21
C VAL A 390 28.58 -13.37 -4.26
N PHE A 391 28.08 -13.58 -3.05
CA PHE A 391 28.75 -14.41 -2.05
C PHE A 391 28.93 -15.87 -2.50
N LEU A 392 27.88 -16.47 -3.09
CA LEU A 392 27.93 -17.83 -3.60
C LEU A 392 28.82 -17.95 -4.84
N ALA A 393 28.75 -17.01 -5.78
CA ALA A 393 29.58 -17.03 -6.99
C ALA A 393 31.09 -16.90 -6.69
N THR A 394 31.46 -16.20 -5.62
CA THR A 394 32.86 -15.86 -5.26
C THR A 394 33.47 -16.76 -4.18
N ARG A 395 32.86 -17.92 -3.86
CA ARG A 395 33.43 -18.90 -2.93
C ARG A 395 34.82 -19.35 -3.35
N LEU A 396 35.69 -19.63 -2.38
CA LEU A 396 37.07 -20.04 -2.69
C LEU A 396 37.13 -21.41 -3.37
N ASP A 397 36.43 -22.40 -2.81
CA ASP A 397 36.30 -23.72 -3.40
C ASP A 397 35.29 -23.71 -4.55
N PRO A 398 35.67 -24.13 -5.78
CA PRO A 398 34.73 -24.29 -6.88
C PRO A 398 33.53 -25.19 -6.55
N ALA A 399 33.66 -26.17 -5.65
CA ALA A 399 32.55 -27.04 -5.23
C ALA A 399 31.45 -26.31 -4.45
N ASP A 400 31.81 -25.24 -3.74
CA ASP A 400 30.88 -24.44 -2.94
C ASP A 400 30.23 -23.29 -3.75
N ARG A 401 30.67 -23.07 -5.00
CA ARG A 401 30.12 -22.02 -5.87
C ARG A 401 28.75 -22.40 -6.43
N LEU A 402 28.09 -21.40 -7.02
CA LEU A 402 26.98 -21.67 -7.93
C LEU A 402 27.43 -22.66 -9.01
N ALA A 403 26.59 -23.67 -9.27
CA ALA A 403 26.95 -24.81 -10.11
C ALA A 403 27.28 -24.42 -11.55
N SER A 404 26.72 -23.31 -12.05
CA SER A 404 26.87 -22.86 -13.44
C SER A 404 26.56 -21.37 -13.59
N ALA A 405 26.89 -20.81 -14.75
CA ALA A 405 26.50 -19.44 -15.11
C ALA A 405 24.97 -19.30 -15.27
N ARG A 406 24.27 -20.38 -15.65
CA ARG A 406 22.79 -20.44 -15.65
C ARG A 406 22.21 -20.22 -14.26
N ALA A 407 22.76 -20.84 -13.22
CA ALA A 407 22.26 -20.68 -11.85
C ALA A 407 22.37 -19.22 -11.37
N LEU A 408 23.44 -18.51 -11.76
CA LEU A 408 23.58 -17.09 -11.49
C LEU A 408 22.56 -16.25 -12.27
N SER A 409 22.35 -16.57 -13.56
CA SER A 409 21.33 -15.95 -14.42
C SER A 409 19.92 -16.06 -13.82
N GLU A 410 19.51 -17.26 -13.39
CA GLU A 410 18.21 -17.52 -12.76
C GLU A 410 18.01 -16.70 -11.48
N GLY A 411 19.05 -16.58 -10.65
CA GLY A 411 19.00 -15.72 -9.47
C GLY A 411 18.78 -14.24 -9.80
N ILE A 412 19.43 -13.73 -10.86
CA ILE A 412 19.23 -12.36 -11.35
C ILE A 412 17.82 -12.18 -11.91
N GLU A 413 17.32 -13.14 -12.70
CA GLU A 413 15.95 -13.12 -13.25
C GLU A 413 14.90 -13.09 -12.12
N ALA A 414 15.02 -13.98 -11.13
CA ALA A 414 14.12 -14.02 -9.97
C ALA A 414 14.09 -12.70 -9.20
N TYR A 415 15.25 -12.06 -9.01
CA TYR A 415 15.33 -10.73 -8.40
C TYR A 415 14.62 -9.66 -9.25
N LEU A 416 14.86 -9.64 -10.57
CA LEU A 416 14.27 -8.66 -11.48
C LEU A 416 12.74 -8.78 -11.55
N ASP A 417 12.20 -10.00 -11.46
CA ASP A 417 10.76 -10.25 -11.41
C ASP A 417 10.17 -9.80 -10.06
N GLY A 418 10.83 -10.13 -8.95
CA GLY A 418 10.39 -9.72 -7.60
C GLY A 418 10.36 -8.19 -7.40
N ASP A 419 11.36 -7.47 -7.91
CA ASP A 419 11.44 -6.01 -7.82
C ASP A 419 10.34 -5.31 -8.64
N ARG A 420 10.03 -5.87 -9.82
CA ARG A 420 8.91 -5.40 -10.65
C ARG A 420 7.58 -5.54 -9.92
N ASP A 421 7.34 -6.70 -9.33
CA ASP A 421 6.14 -7.00 -8.57
C ASP A 421 5.94 -6.05 -7.37
N ARG A 422 7.02 -5.80 -6.62
CA ARG A 422 7.01 -4.85 -5.51
C ARG A 422 6.66 -3.43 -5.97
N THR A 423 7.23 -3.00 -7.10
CA THR A 423 6.98 -1.68 -7.68
C THR A 423 5.52 -1.53 -8.10
N LEU A 424 4.97 -2.51 -8.81
CA LEU A 424 3.56 -2.52 -9.23
C LEU A 424 2.59 -2.50 -8.05
N ARG A 425 2.88 -3.24 -6.97
CA ARG A 425 2.06 -3.22 -5.74
C ARG A 425 2.06 -1.84 -5.08
N LYS A 426 3.22 -1.18 -4.99
CA LYS A 426 3.33 0.19 -4.44
C LYS A 426 2.57 1.21 -5.28
N GLU A 427 2.66 1.13 -6.60
CA GLU A 427 1.91 2.02 -7.51
C GLU A 427 0.39 1.80 -7.39
N ALA A 428 -0.05 0.55 -7.37
CA ALA A 428 -1.45 0.20 -7.13
C ALA A 428 -1.94 0.70 -5.77
N ALA A 429 -1.15 0.49 -4.71
CA ALA A 429 -1.45 1.00 -3.37
C ALA A 429 -1.58 2.53 -3.35
N ALA A 430 -0.69 3.24 -4.04
CA ALA A 430 -0.74 4.70 -4.17
C ALA A 430 -2.01 5.19 -4.89
N LYS A 431 -2.42 4.50 -5.96
CA LYS A 431 -3.67 4.80 -6.68
C LYS A 431 -4.90 4.61 -5.80
N HIS A 432 -4.98 3.51 -5.05
CA HIS A 432 -6.04 3.27 -4.09
C HIS A 432 -6.05 4.32 -2.96
N ALA A 433 -4.88 4.68 -2.44
CA ALA A 433 -4.75 5.71 -1.40
C ALA A 433 -5.22 7.10 -1.90
N ALA A 434 -4.90 7.46 -3.14
CA ALA A 434 -5.36 8.71 -3.76
C ALA A 434 -6.89 8.72 -3.94
N THR A 435 -7.45 7.58 -4.37
CA THR A 435 -8.91 7.40 -4.51
C THR A 435 -9.61 7.52 -3.16
N ALA A 436 -9.05 6.91 -2.10
CA ALA A 436 -9.55 7.00 -0.74
C ALA A 436 -9.56 8.46 -0.22
N ALA A 437 -8.47 9.20 -0.46
CA ALA A 437 -8.35 10.60 -0.09
C ALA A 437 -9.38 11.48 -0.83
N ALA A 438 -9.58 11.23 -2.13
CA ALA A 438 -10.56 11.95 -2.94
C ALA A 438 -12.01 11.68 -2.48
N ALA A 439 -12.35 10.42 -2.18
CA ALA A 439 -13.65 10.05 -1.63
C ALA A 439 -13.90 10.73 -0.28
N LEU A 440 -12.91 10.73 0.63
CA LEU A 440 -13.03 11.41 1.92
C LEU A 440 -13.20 12.94 1.76
N ALA A 441 -12.51 13.56 0.80
CA ALA A 441 -12.70 14.97 0.49
C ALA A 441 -14.09 15.26 -0.10
N CYS A 442 -14.62 14.35 -0.93
CA CYS A 442 -15.96 14.44 -1.49
C CYS A 442 -17.04 14.35 -0.41
N ALA A 443 -16.84 13.51 0.61
CA ALA A 443 -17.75 13.35 1.74
C ALA A 443 -18.00 14.65 2.52
N SER A 444 -17.09 15.64 2.43
CA SER A 444 -17.25 16.96 3.07
C SER A 444 -18.08 17.96 2.26
N LYS A 445 -18.45 17.62 1.00
CA LYS A 445 -19.17 18.53 0.09
C LYS A 445 -20.68 18.50 0.34
N PRO A 446 -21.37 19.66 0.26
CA PRO A 446 -22.81 19.71 0.38
C PRO A 446 -23.50 19.01 -0.81
N GLY A 447 -24.59 18.30 -0.54
CA GLY A 447 -25.38 17.58 -1.56
C GLY A 447 -24.88 16.19 -1.93
N VAL A 448 -23.83 15.70 -1.26
CA VAL A 448 -23.29 14.34 -1.43
C VAL A 448 -23.68 13.48 -0.22
N GLU A 449 -23.98 12.21 -0.46
CA GLU A 449 -24.27 11.25 0.61
C GLU A 449 -22.98 10.89 1.35
N GLU A 450 -22.70 11.61 2.46
CA GLU A 450 -21.47 11.49 3.25
C GLU A 450 -21.15 10.04 3.62
N ALA A 451 -22.18 9.26 4.02
CA ALA A 451 -22.02 7.87 4.40
C ALA A 451 -21.48 6.99 3.26
N ALA A 452 -21.96 7.18 2.02
CA ALA A 452 -21.54 6.40 0.87
C ALA A 452 -20.07 6.69 0.51
N GLU A 453 -19.67 7.97 0.49
CA GLU A 453 -18.29 8.37 0.19
C GLU A 453 -17.31 7.96 1.30
N ARG A 454 -17.72 7.99 2.57
CA ARG A 454 -16.89 7.47 3.68
C ARG A 454 -16.73 5.95 3.62
N THR A 455 -17.77 5.19 3.25
CA THR A 455 -17.65 3.73 3.03
C THR A 455 -16.72 3.43 1.85
N ARG A 456 -16.82 4.20 0.76
CA ARG A 456 -15.89 4.10 -0.37
C ARG A 456 -14.46 4.40 0.08
N ALA A 457 -14.24 5.50 0.80
CA ALA A 457 -12.92 5.86 1.33
C ALA A 457 -12.35 4.75 2.22
N MET A 458 -13.17 4.14 3.08
CA MET A 458 -12.74 3.03 3.93
C MET A 458 -12.32 1.80 3.11
N ARG A 459 -13.10 1.38 2.12
CA ARG A 459 -12.76 0.24 1.25
C ARG A 459 -11.44 0.46 0.49
N GLU A 460 -11.29 1.65 -0.09
CA GLU A 460 -10.08 2.00 -0.86
C GLU A 460 -8.85 2.08 0.04
N VAL A 461 -8.98 2.62 1.26
CA VAL A 461 -7.87 2.70 2.21
C VAL A 461 -7.44 1.33 2.70
N THR A 462 -8.39 0.42 2.97
CA THR A 462 -8.07 -0.97 3.35
C THR A 462 -7.37 -1.71 2.21
N THR A 463 -7.81 -1.49 0.97
CA THR A 463 -7.17 -2.09 -0.22
C THR A 463 -5.73 -1.56 -0.39
N ALA A 464 -5.52 -0.25 -0.25
CA ALA A 464 -4.20 0.36 -0.31
C ALA A 464 -3.24 -0.22 0.74
N LEU A 465 -3.69 -0.32 2.00
CA LEU A 465 -2.88 -0.86 3.09
C LEU A 465 -2.64 -2.38 2.99
N GLY A 466 -3.55 -3.11 2.33
CA GLY A 466 -3.34 -4.53 2.01
C GLY A 466 -2.25 -4.76 0.96
N LEU A 467 -2.07 -3.80 0.03
CA LEU A 467 -1.03 -3.85 -1.00
C LEU A 467 0.32 -3.31 -0.50
N ASP A 468 0.29 -2.22 0.26
CA ASP A 468 1.45 -1.60 0.91
C ASP A 468 1.08 -1.06 2.30
N PRO A 469 1.41 -1.78 3.38
CA PRO A 469 1.12 -1.35 4.75
C PRO A 469 1.80 -0.05 5.15
N GLU A 470 2.90 0.33 4.48
CA GLU A 470 3.69 1.54 4.76
C GLU A 470 3.22 2.76 3.96
N GLN A 471 2.15 2.63 3.16
CA GLN A 471 1.67 3.72 2.31
C GLN A 471 1.23 4.94 3.17
N PRO A 472 1.91 6.09 3.07
CA PRO A 472 1.76 7.20 4.02
C PRO A 472 0.46 8.00 3.85
N LEU A 473 -0.12 8.04 2.65
CA LEU A 473 -1.41 8.69 2.39
C LEU A 473 -2.57 7.84 2.93
N ALA A 474 -2.54 6.52 2.73
CA ALA A 474 -3.54 5.58 3.20
C ALA A 474 -3.60 5.56 4.73
N ARG A 475 -2.44 5.52 5.42
CA ARG A 475 -2.37 5.68 6.88
C ARG A 475 -3.04 6.96 7.36
N ARG A 476 -2.73 8.10 6.73
CA ARG A 476 -3.35 9.40 7.08
C ARG A 476 -4.86 9.43 6.82
N VAL A 477 -5.32 8.86 5.72
CA VAL A 477 -6.76 8.79 5.38
C VAL A 477 -7.50 7.90 6.38
N LEU A 478 -6.97 6.72 6.70
CA LEU A 478 -7.53 5.83 7.71
C LEU A 478 -7.62 6.53 9.06
N LEU A 479 -6.55 7.23 9.47
CA LEU A 479 -6.52 7.98 10.72
C LEU A 479 -7.62 9.06 10.77
N LYS A 480 -7.81 9.82 9.69
CA LYS A 480 -8.90 10.80 9.59
C LYS A 480 -10.28 10.15 9.66
N LEU A 481 -10.47 9.01 8.99
CA LEU A 481 -11.72 8.26 9.03
C LEU A 481 -12.06 7.77 10.45
N LEU A 482 -11.06 7.36 11.22
CA LEU A 482 -11.23 6.88 12.60
C LEU A 482 -11.43 8.01 13.62
N THR A 483 -10.80 9.17 13.41
CA THR A 483 -10.82 10.29 14.37
C THR A 483 -11.94 11.28 14.15
N GLN A 484 -12.47 11.38 12.92
CA GLN A 484 -13.53 12.32 12.58
C GLN A 484 -14.86 11.58 12.42
N PRO A 485 -15.77 11.67 13.39
CA PRO A 485 -17.10 11.09 13.25
C PRO A 485 -17.85 11.76 12.08
N PRO A 486 -18.76 11.03 11.41
CA PRO A 486 -19.59 11.62 10.36
C PRO A 486 -20.51 12.70 10.94
N ARG A 487 -20.87 13.71 10.14
CA ARG A 487 -21.77 14.79 10.60
C ARG A 487 -23.19 14.28 10.79
N GLU A 488 -23.62 13.43 9.88
CA GLU A 488 -24.91 12.76 9.95
C GLU A 488 -24.75 11.36 10.55
N MET A 489 -25.67 11.01 11.45
CA MET A 489 -25.70 9.67 12.02
C MET A 489 -26.07 8.67 10.91
N PRO A 490 -25.26 7.62 10.68
CA PRO A 490 -25.60 6.60 9.69
C PRO A 490 -26.95 5.95 10.00
N GLU A 491 -27.69 5.58 8.95
CA GLU A 491 -29.03 4.98 9.10
C GLU A 491 -29.03 3.71 9.96
N GLU A 492 -27.97 2.89 9.88
CA GLU A 492 -27.80 1.70 10.72
C GLU A 492 -27.66 2.05 12.21
N ALA A 493 -26.87 3.08 12.52
CA ALA A 493 -26.72 3.57 13.88
C ALA A 493 -28.04 4.16 14.40
N ARG A 494 -28.77 4.92 13.55
CA ARG A 494 -30.10 5.46 13.88
C ARG A 494 -31.10 4.35 14.19
N ARG A 495 -31.18 3.32 13.34
CA ARG A 495 -32.06 2.15 13.54
C ARG A 495 -31.71 1.41 14.84
N THR A 496 -30.43 1.23 15.13
CA THR A 496 -29.96 0.57 16.35
C THR A 496 -30.35 1.36 17.60
N LEU A 497 -30.20 2.69 17.55
CA LEU A 497 -30.59 3.58 18.63
C LEU A 497 -32.10 3.57 18.85
N GLU A 498 -32.91 3.60 17.78
CA GLU A 498 -34.36 3.46 17.86
C GLU A 498 -34.81 2.10 18.42
N ALA A 499 -34.16 1.01 18.01
CA ALA A 499 -34.43 -0.33 18.53
C ALA A 499 -34.12 -0.42 20.03
N SER A 500 -32.99 0.15 20.45
CA SER A 500 -32.60 0.24 21.87
C SER A 500 -33.60 1.06 22.68
N ARG A 501 -34.01 2.24 22.18
CA ARG A 501 -35.05 3.07 22.82
C ARG A 501 -36.37 2.32 22.98
N LYS A 502 -36.83 1.59 21.94
CA LYS A 502 -38.04 0.74 22.03
C LYS A 502 -37.89 -0.38 23.06
N ALA A 503 -36.72 -1.01 23.16
CA ALA A 503 -36.45 -2.04 24.16
C ALA A 503 -36.49 -1.47 25.59
N HIS A 504 -35.87 -0.31 25.82
CA HIS A 504 -35.95 0.41 27.10
C HIS A 504 -37.39 0.78 27.47
N PHE A 505 -38.17 1.28 26.50
CA PHE A 505 -39.58 1.58 26.69
C PHE A 505 -40.39 0.32 27.09
N ARG A 506 -40.17 -0.82 26.43
CA ARG A 506 -40.85 -2.08 26.80
C ARG A 506 -40.47 -2.57 28.18
N SER A 507 -39.19 -2.50 28.54
CA SER A 507 -38.73 -2.85 29.89
C SER A 507 -39.39 -1.96 30.94
N ALA A 508 -39.48 -0.66 30.66
CA ALA A 508 -40.17 0.29 31.52
C ALA A 508 -41.67 0.00 31.67
N ALA A 509 -42.36 -0.29 30.56
CA ALA A 509 -43.77 -0.65 30.59
C ALA A 509 -44.03 -1.94 31.38
N ARG A 510 -43.14 -2.95 31.29
CA ARG A 510 -43.19 -4.15 32.14
C ARG A 510 -43.04 -3.82 33.62
N ASN A 511 -42.09 -2.96 33.97
CA ASN A 511 -41.90 -2.51 35.35
C ASN A 511 -43.12 -1.71 35.85
N ALA A 512 -43.72 -0.87 35.00
CA ALA A 512 -44.95 -0.14 35.31
C ALA A 512 -46.14 -1.09 35.51
N ILE A 513 -46.29 -2.15 34.69
CA ILE A 513 -47.29 -3.20 34.89
C ILE A 513 -47.11 -3.88 36.25
N ALA A 514 -45.88 -4.26 36.60
CA ALA A 514 -45.58 -4.83 37.92
C ALA A 514 -45.94 -3.87 39.06
N ALA A 515 -45.66 -2.57 38.90
CA ALA A 515 -46.06 -1.55 39.86
C ALA A 515 -47.59 -1.41 40.00
N TYR A 516 -48.35 -1.42 38.90
CA TYR A 516 -49.82 -1.40 38.95
C TYR A 516 -50.41 -2.67 39.60
N LEU A 517 -49.83 -3.84 39.34
CA LEU A 517 -50.23 -5.09 40.01
C LEU A 517 -49.93 -5.05 41.51
N ALA A 518 -48.78 -4.48 41.91
CA ALA A 518 -48.45 -4.24 43.31
C ALA A 518 -49.43 -3.25 43.96
N PHE A 519 -49.83 -2.18 43.25
CA PHE A 519 -50.89 -1.28 43.73
C PHE A 519 -52.24 -2.00 43.89
N GLY A 520 -52.60 -2.89 42.97
CA GLY A 520 -53.79 -3.74 43.08
C GLY A 520 -53.76 -4.69 44.28
N ALA A 521 -52.58 -5.16 44.69
CA ALA A 521 -52.41 -6.01 45.87
C ALA A 521 -52.75 -5.30 47.20
N TYR A 522 -52.86 -3.96 47.19
CA TYR A 522 -53.33 -3.20 48.34
C TYR A 522 -54.86 -3.11 48.45
N LEU A 523 -55.62 -3.44 47.40
CA LEU A 523 -57.08 -3.39 47.41
C LEU A 523 -57.73 -4.26 48.52
N PRO A 524 -57.23 -5.46 48.87
CA PRO A 524 -57.76 -6.22 50.00
C PRO A 524 -57.55 -5.50 51.35
N PHE A 525 -56.46 -4.75 51.51
CA PHE A 525 -56.22 -3.96 52.72
C PHE A 525 -57.18 -2.77 52.83
N THR A 526 -57.56 -2.17 51.70
CA THR A 526 -58.55 -1.10 51.71
C THR A 526 -59.95 -1.63 52.07
N VAL A 527 -60.29 -2.84 51.62
CA VAL A 527 -61.51 -3.55 52.08
C VAL A 527 -61.43 -3.89 53.57
N TRP A 528 -60.28 -4.34 54.06
CA TRP A 528 -60.05 -4.65 55.48
C TRP A 528 -60.15 -3.42 56.40
N MET A 529 -59.79 -2.22 55.91
CA MET A 529 -60.01 -0.95 56.60
C MET A 529 -61.49 -0.50 56.63
N GLY A 530 -62.41 -1.27 56.04
CA GLY A 530 -63.85 -1.07 56.19
C GLY A 530 -64.45 0.02 55.30
N ILE A 531 -64.10 0.07 54.01
CA ILE A 531 -64.70 1.03 53.06
C ILE A 531 -66.22 0.86 52.96
N ARG A 532 -66.97 1.93 53.26
CA ARG A 532 -68.44 1.95 53.17
C ARG A 532 -69.00 2.53 51.86
N ASP A 533 -68.19 3.20 51.04
CA ASP A 533 -68.63 3.78 49.75
C ASP A 533 -68.10 2.98 48.54
N GLY A 534 -68.98 2.15 47.96
CA GLY A 534 -68.67 1.34 46.79
C GLY A 534 -68.38 2.14 45.51
N ARG A 535 -68.86 3.39 45.40
CA ARG A 535 -68.69 4.21 44.18
C ARG A 535 -67.24 4.66 44.02
N LEU A 536 -66.61 5.08 45.10
CA LEU A 536 -65.23 5.53 45.09
C LEU A 536 -64.24 4.36 45.01
N LEU A 537 -64.55 3.21 45.61
CA LEU A 537 -63.79 1.97 45.41
C LEU A 537 -63.83 1.52 43.94
N ALA A 538 -64.99 1.63 43.29
CA ALA A 538 -65.14 1.35 41.87
C ALA A 538 -64.35 2.36 41.01
N LEU A 539 -64.34 3.65 41.36
CA LEU A 539 -63.56 4.68 40.68
C LEU A 539 -62.05 4.44 40.78
N MET A 540 -61.55 4.12 41.97
CA MET A 540 -60.12 3.83 42.19
C MET A 540 -59.70 2.55 41.46
N SER A 541 -60.48 1.48 41.60
CA SER A 541 -60.20 0.20 40.92
C SER A 541 -60.28 0.36 39.39
N GLY A 542 -61.27 1.12 38.90
CA GLY A 542 -61.45 1.41 37.48
C GLY A 542 -60.33 2.24 36.88
N THR A 543 -59.83 3.27 37.57
CA THR A 543 -58.72 4.11 37.09
C THR A 543 -57.38 3.38 37.10
N ILE A 544 -57.13 2.52 38.09
CA ILE A 544 -55.95 1.63 38.13
C ILE A 544 -56.02 0.60 36.98
N LEU A 545 -57.17 -0.06 36.80
CA LEU A 545 -57.35 -1.05 35.72
C LEU A 545 -57.24 -0.42 34.33
N ALA A 546 -57.80 0.78 34.14
CA ALA A 546 -57.66 1.53 32.89
C ALA A 546 -56.21 1.95 32.64
N SER A 547 -55.48 2.38 33.68
CA SER A 547 -54.05 2.71 33.59
C SER A 547 -53.19 1.50 33.25
N LEU A 548 -53.50 0.34 33.84
CA LEU A 548 -52.88 -0.94 33.52
C LEU A 548 -53.16 -1.35 32.07
N ALA A 549 -54.42 -1.32 31.64
CA ALA A 549 -54.82 -1.65 30.27
C ALA A 549 -54.15 -0.73 29.24
N ALA A 550 -54.09 0.58 29.50
CA ALA A 550 -53.39 1.54 28.66
C ALA A 550 -51.88 1.24 28.60
N THR A 551 -51.26 0.89 29.72
CA THR A 551 -49.83 0.52 29.77
C THR A 551 -49.54 -0.76 28.96
N VAL A 552 -50.42 -1.77 29.07
CA VAL A 552 -50.34 -3.00 28.27
C VAL A 552 -50.55 -2.70 26.78
N TYR A 553 -51.49 -1.83 26.44
CA TYR A 553 -51.70 -1.38 25.06
C TYR A 553 -50.41 -0.76 24.48
N TYR A 554 -49.78 0.16 25.22
CA TYR A 554 -48.54 0.79 24.78
C TYR A 554 -47.34 -0.16 24.78
N LEU A 555 -47.31 -1.19 25.63
CA LEU A 555 -46.26 -2.23 25.61
C LEU A 555 -46.19 -2.92 24.23
N TYR A 556 -47.35 -3.21 23.63
CA TYR A 556 -47.44 -3.85 22.31
C TYR A 556 -47.44 -2.84 21.16
N ARG A 557 -47.92 -1.62 21.39
CA ARG A 557 -47.96 -0.53 20.40
C ARG A 557 -47.28 0.73 20.92
N PRO A 558 -45.93 0.77 20.93
CA PRO A 558 -45.20 1.94 21.41
C PRO A 558 -45.47 3.15 20.50
N PRO A 559 -45.53 4.37 21.06
CA PRO A 559 -45.77 5.58 20.28
C PRO A 559 -44.65 5.80 19.25
N ALA A 560 -45.02 6.20 18.03
CA ALA A 560 -44.11 6.30 16.88
C ALA A 560 -42.87 7.17 17.14
N GLN A 561 -43.02 8.23 17.95
CA GLN A 561 -41.93 9.17 18.28
C GLN A 561 -41.41 9.02 19.73
N LEU A 562 -41.86 8.02 20.49
CA LEU A 562 -41.50 7.84 21.92
C LEU A 562 -41.68 9.11 22.78
N LYS A 563 -42.63 9.97 22.39
CA LYS A 563 -43.06 11.14 23.15
C LYS A 563 -44.08 10.75 24.21
N VAL A 564 -44.19 11.56 25.27
CA VAL A 564 -45.15 11.35 26.36
C VAL A 564 -46.59 11.22 25.83
N PRO A 565 -47.27 10.07 26.01
CA PRO A 565 -48.67 9.90 25.62
C PRO A 565 -49.58 10.63 26.62
N LEU A 566 -50.04 11.83 26.24
CA LEU A 566 -50.87 12.69 27.10
C LEU A 566 -52.10 11.98 27.71
N PRO A 567 -52.86 11.15 26.96
CA PRO A 567 -54.02 10.44 27.53
C PRO A 567 -53.63 9.46 28.65
N HIS A 568 -52.51 8.77 28.49
CA HIS A 568 -51.98 7.85 29.50
C HIS A 568 -51.49 8.61 30.73
N LEU A 569 -50.76 9.71 30.53
CA LEU A 569 -50.33 10.57 31.64
C LEU A 569 -51.53 11.08 32.44
N LEU A 570 -52.57 11.60 31.77
CA LEU A 570 -53.78 12.10 32.42
C LEU A 570 -54.54 10.98 33.14
N LEU A 571 -54.63 9.79 32.56
CA LEU A 571 -55.28 8.63 33.17
C LEU A 571 -54.56 8.18 34.44
N THR A 572 -53.23 8.13 34.40
CA THR A 572 -52.41 7.78 35.57
C THR A 572 -52.46 8.88 36.63
N ALA A 573 -52.48 10.15 36.24
CA ALA A 573 -52.68 11.28 37.14
C ALA A 573 -54.06 11.20 37.83
N ALA A 574 -55.12 10.87 37.09
CA ALA A 574 -56.46 10.69 37.66
C ALA A 574 -56.50 9.51 38.65
N ALA A 575 -55.81 8.40 38.35
CA ALA A 575 -55.69 7.26 39.27
C ALA A 575 -55.02 7.67 40.58
N VAL A 576 -53.88 8.38 40.53
CA VAL A 576 -53.16 8.86 41.72
C VAL A 576 -53.99 9.91 42.49
N GLY A 577 -54.64 10.83 41.77
CA GLY A 577 -55.48 11.89 42.36
C GLY A 577 -56.75 11.36 43.05
N SER A 578 -57.29 10.23 42.60
CA SER A 578 -58.41 9.57 43.30
C SER A 578 -58.05 9.13 44.72
N GLY A 579 -56.77 8.82 44.98
CA GLY A 579 -56.26 8.51 46.31
C GLY A 579 -56.29 9.71 47.27
N SER A 580 -56.30 10.94 46.76
CA SER A 580 -56.43 12.17 47.57
C SER A 580 -57.78 12.25 48.31
N VAL A 581 -58.81 11.58 47.79
CA VAL A 581 -60.13 11.54 48.43
C VAL A 581 -60.12 10.62 49.66
N ILE A 582 -59.20 9.66 49.72
CA ILE A 582 -59.13 8.62 50.76
C ILE A 582 -58.28 9.08 51.95
N PHE A 583 -57.04 9.51 51.69
CA PHE A 583 -56.06 9.87 52.73
C PHE A 583 -55.77 11.37 52.80
N GLY A 584 -56.46 12.16 51.97
CA GLY A 584 -56.17 13.56 51.73
C GLY A 584 -54.96 13.76 50.77
N PRO A 585 -54.87 14.94 50.12
CA PRO A 585 -53.84 15.23 49.13
C PRO A 585 -52.40 15.36 49.66
N LEU A 586 -52.19 15.41 50.98
CA LEU A 586 -50.89 15.77 51.57
C LEU A 586 -50.10 14.60 52.16
N VAL A 587 -50.70 13.41 52.29
CA VAL A 587 -50.05 12.26 52.95
C VAL A 587 -49.31 11.39 51.93
N LEU A 588 -50.03 10.53 51.19
CA LEU A 588 -49.42 9.53 50.31
C LEU A 588 -49.30 10.01 48.85
N VAL A 589 -50.20 10.88 48.43
CA VAL A 589 -50.37 11.31 47.03
C VAL A 589 -49.14 12.02 46.46
N PRO A 590 -48.47 12.96 47.16
CA PRO A 590 -47.29 13.63 46.62
C PRO A 590 -46.14 12.67 46.34
N LEU A 591 -45.96 11.66 47.21
CA LEU A 591 -44.89 10.67 47.09
C LEU A 591 -45.13 9.76 45.87
N VAL A 592 -46.37 9.32 45.66
CA VAL A 592 -46.76 8.50 44.50
C VAL A 592 -46.71 9.31 43.20
N ALA A 593 -47.15 10.58 43.23
CA ALA A 593 -47.07 11.49 42.08
C ALA A 593 -45.62 11.75 41.66
N LEU A 594 -44.72 11.93 42.62
CA LEU A 594 -43.28 12.09 42.36
C LEU A 594 -42.67 10.82 41.75
N ALA A 595 -42.95 9.64 42.32
CA ALA A 595 -42.46 8.37 41.79
C ALA A 595 -42.92 8.14 40.34
N ASN A 596 -44.18 8.43 40.04
CA ASN A 596 -44.72 8.33 38.68
C ASN A 596 -44.06 9.34 37.73
N ALA A 597 -43.88 10.60 38.16
CA ALA A 597 -43.24 11.64 37.35
C ALA A 597 -41.78 11.30 36.99
N ILE A 598 -41.00 10.77 37.94
CA ILE A 598 -39.62 10.31 37.71
C ILE A 598 -39.58 9.24 36.61
N ALA A 599 -40.51 8.27 36.64
CA ALA A 599 -40.58 7.23 35.62
C ALA A 599 -40.84 7.82 34.22
N TYR A 600 -41.81 8.74 34.06
CA TYR A 600 -42.07 9.36 32.77
C TYR A 600 -40.88 10.20 32.26
N LEU A 601 -40.22 10.96 33.14
CA LEU A 601 -39.08 11.81 32.79
C LEU A 601 -37.83 11.00 32.39
N ALA A 602 -37.68 9.79 32.92
CA ALA A 602 -36.55 8.91 32.65
C ALA A 602 -36.65 8.14 31.32
N ILE A 603 -37.86 7.91 30.81
CA ILE A 603 -38.11 6.96 29.72
C ILE A 603 -38.58 7.65 28.44
N LEU A 604 -39.41 8.71 28.57
CA LEU A 604 -40.06 9.35 27.43
C LEU A 604 -39.44 10.72 27.15
N GLU A 605 -39.22 11.00 25.87
CA GLU A 605 -38.63 12.26 25.44
C GLU A 605 -39.71 13.35 25.25
N GLY A 606 -39.38 14.58 25.62
CA GLY A 606 -40.21 15.76 25.38
C GLY A 606 -41.29 16.05 26.43
N ARG A 607 -41.91 17.24 26.33
CA ARG A 607 -42.99 17.75 27.21
C ARG A 607 -42.72 17.57 28.72
N ARG A 608 -41.48 17.77 29.17
CA ARG A 608 -41.09 17.73 30.60
C ARG A 608 -42.02 18.61 31.45
N GLY A 609 -42.35 19.79 30.95
CA GLY A 609 -43.30 20.70 31.59
C GLY A 609 -44.70 20.10 31.78
N ALA A 610 -45.20 19.28 30.83
CA ALA A 610 -46.51 18.63 30.97
C ALA A 610 -46.48 17.51 32.02
N VAL A 611 -45.38 16.76 32.12
CA VAL A 611 -45.21 15.73 33.17
C VAL A 611 -45.17 16.36 34.55
N ILE A 612 -44.38 17.44 34.71
CA ILE A 612 -44.28 18.19 35.96
C ILE A 612 -45.63 18.83 36.30
N ALA A 613 -46.30 19.47 35.34
CA ALA A 613 -47.61 20.07 35.54
C ALA A 613 -48.67 19.03 35.94
N ALA A 614 -48.66 17.85 35.32
CA ALA A 614 -49.55 16.75 35.72
C ALA A 614 -49.28 16.29 37.15
N ALA A 615 -48.00 16.11 37.53
CA ALA A 615 -47.64 15.71 38.89
C ALA A 615 -48.05 16.74 39.96
N VAL A 616 -47.88 18.04 39.67
CA VAL A 616 -48.34 19.13 40.55
C VAL A 616 -49.87 19.18 40.62
N ALA A 617 -50.55 19.04 39.48
CA ALA A 617 -52.01 19.08 39.41
C ALA A 617 -52.67 17.95 40.22
N VAL A 618 -52.06 16.77 40.29
CA VAL A 618 -52.54 15.63 41.10
C VAL A 618 -52.71 15.99 42.59
N VAL A 619 -51.88 16.89 43.11
CA VAL A 619 -51.96 17.37 44.51
C VAL A 619 -52.79 18.65 44.61
N ALA A 620 -52.52 19.62 43.72
CA ALA A 620 -53.12 20.95 43.79
C ALA A 620 -54.63 20.94 43.48
N VAL A 621 -55.08 20.17 42.47
CA VAL A 621 -56.49 20.16 42.06
C VAL A 621 -57.40 19.61 43.17
N PRO A 622 -57.13 18.43 43.77
CA PRO A 622 -57.94 17.97 44.90
C PRO A 622 -57.91 18.91 46.10
N ALA A 623 -56.73 19.47 46.45
CA ALA A 623 -56.62 20.43 47.54
C ALA A 623 -57.47 21.70 47.32
N LEU A 624 -57.47 22.25 46.10
CA LEU A 624 -58.30 23.39 45.73
C LEU A 624 -59.80 23.06 45.76
N LEU A 625 -60.19 21.89 45.23
CA LEU A 625 -61.59 21.45 45.25
C LEU A 625 -62.13 21.26 46.68
N MET A 626 -61.28 20.80 47.61
CA MET A 626 -61.61 20.70 49.03
C MET A 626 -61.74 22.06 49.68
N TRP A 627 -60.83 23.00 49.37
CA TRP A 627 -60.89 24.37 49.92
C TRP A 627 -62.13 25.13 49.44
N MET A 628 -62.55 24.92 48.19
CA MET A 628 -63.77 25.49 47.63
C MET A 628 -65.06 24.80 48.12
N GLY A 629 -64.95 23.74 48.94
CA GLY A 629 -66.10 22.99 49.46
C GLY A 629 -66.82 22.13 48.43
N VAL A 630 -66.23 21.90 47.25
CA VAL A 630 -66.79 21.03 46.19
C VAL A 630 -66.67 19.56 46.58
N ILE A 631 -65.57 19.21 47.25
CA ILE A 631 -65.33 17.89 47.84
C ILE A 631 -65.24 18.09 49.36
N PRO A 632 -65.77 17.18 50.21
CA PRO A 632 -65.72 17.38 51.66
C PRO A 632 -64.28 17.49 52.17
N SER A 633 -64.06 18.28 53.23
CA SER A 633 -62.71 18.44 53.77
C SER A 633 -62.23 17.14 54.43
N ALA A 634 -61.02 16.71 54.06
CA ALA A 634 -60.33 15.56 54.66
C ALA A 634 -59.49 15.97 55.88
N TYR A 635 -59.36 17.27 56.14
CA TYR A 635 -58.63 17.82 57.28
C TYR A 635 -59.48 18.87 57.97
N GLU A 636 -59.49 18.84 59.30
CA GLU A 636 -60.04 19.89 60.13
C GLU A 636 -58.98 20.27 61.16
N VAL A 637 -58.74 21.56 61.36
CA VAL A 637 -57.79 22.03 62.36
C VAL A 637 -58.58 22.44 63.59
N THR A 638 -58.59 21.60 64.62
CA THR A 638 -59.31 21.85 65.88
C THR A 638 -58.29 21.90 67.01
N ASN A 639 -58.28 22.98 67.79
CA ASN A 639 -57.36 23.18 68.94
C ASN A 639 -55.87 23.02 68.59
N GLY A 640 -55.44 23.45 67.40
CA GLY A 640 -54.04 23.37 66.97
C GLY A 640 -53.57 21.97 66.52
N VAL A 641 -54.47 20.99 66.44
CA VAL A 641 -54.20 19.65 65.92
C VAL A 641 -54.91 19.47 64.57
N ILE A 642 -54.17 18.96 63.58
CA ILE A 642 -54.76 18.55 62.29
C ILE A 642 -55.48 17.22 62.51
N GLN A 643 -56.81 17.26 62.57
CA GLN A 643 -57.65 16.08 62.57
C GLN A 643 -57.92 15.66 61.12
N ILE A 644 -57.43 14.48 60.75
CA ILE A 644 -57.73 13.89 59.46
C ILE A 644 -59.13 13.29 59.57
N ARG A 645 -60.09 13.79 58.77
CA ARG A 645 -61.45 13.26 58.63
C ARG A 645 -61.53 12.44 57.35
N PRO A 646 -61.30 11.12 57.38
CA PRO A 646 -61.35 10.28 56.20
C PRO A 646 -62.81 10.10 55.82
N GLN A 647 -63.08 10.16 54.53
CA GLN A 647 -64.46 9.97 54.04
C GLN A 647 -64.87 8.50 53.97
N MET A 648 -63.99 7.54 54.30
CA MET A 648 -64.22 6.12 53.96
C MET A 648 -64.10 5.10 55.10
N THR A 649 -63.59 5.42 56.29
CA THR A 649 -63.11 4.38 57.21
C THR A 649 -63.38 4.69 58.69
N GLU A 650 -63.69 3.67 59.49
CA GLU A 650 -63.14 3.62 60.85
C GLU A 650 -61.63 3.47 60.70
N PHE A 651 -60.80 4.20 61.45
CA PHE A 651 -59.37 3.93 61.48
C PHE A 651 -59.07 3.01 62.66
N PRO A 652 -59.30 1.68 62.56
CA PRO A 652 -58.74 0.79 63.54
C PRO A 652 -57.22 1.03 63.52
N PRO A 653 -56.61 1.31 64.70
CA PRO A 653 -55.22 1.77 64.77
C PRO A 653 -54.26 0.81 64.08
N VAL A 654 -54.50 -0.50 64.23
CA VAL A 654 -53.62 -1.56 63.72
C VAL A 654 -53.66 -1.67 62.19
N PRO A 655 -54.81 -1.86 61.50
CA PRO A 655 -54.84 -1.91 60.03
C PRO A 655 -54.35 -0.63 59.35
N THR A 656 -54.68 0.54 59.90
CA THR A 656 -54.31 1.84 59.31
C THR A 656 -52.82 2.07 59.37
N MET A 657 -52.20 1.85 60.53
CA MET A 657 -50.74 1.98 60.68
C MET A 657 -50.02 0.93 59.83
N THR A 658 -50.53 -0.31 59.80
CA THR A 658 -49.99 -1.38 58.95
C THR A 658 -50.00 -0.95 57.48
N PHE A 659 -51.15 -0.49 56.97
CA PHE A 659 -51.27 -0.04 55.58
C PHE A 659 -50.33 1.12 55.25
N LEU A 660 -50.33 2.19 56.07
CA LEU A 660 -49.50 3.36 55.82
C LEU A 660 -48.01 3.03 55.89
N THR A 661 -47.59 2.17 56.82
CA THR A 661 -46.20 1.70 56.89
C THR A 661 -45.81 0.90 55.65
N PHE A 662 -46.60 -0.10 55.25
CA PHE A 662 -46.28 -0.92 54.08
C PHE A 662 -46.35 -0.12 52.77
N ALA A 663 -47.33 0.77 52.61
CA ALA A 663 -47.47 1.61 51.42
C ALA A 663 -46.30 2.59 51.28
N ASN A 664 -45.91 3.29 52.36
CA ASN A 664 -44.77 4.20 52.32
C ASN A 664 -43.45 3.45 52.08
N LEU A 665 -43.24 2.31 52.74
CA LEU A 665 -42.05 1.47 52.51
C LEU A 665 -41.97 0.96 51.07
N ALA A 666 -43.09 0.54 50.48
CA ALA A 666 -43.12 0.08 49.10
C ALA A 666 -42.87 1.20 48.08
N VAL A 667 -43.41 2.40 48.31
CA VAL A 667 -43.13 3.55 47.44
C VAL A 667 -41.67 3.97 47.53
N LEU A 668 -41.09 4.00 48.74
CA LEU A 668 -39.65 4.27 48.93
C LEU A 668 -38.77 3.20 48.29
N ALA A 669 -39.07 1.91 48.51
CA ALA A 669 -38.32 0.80 47.95
C ALA A 669 -38.41 0.77 46.42
N SER A 670 -39.59 0.96 45.84
CA SER A 670 -39.79 0.97 44.39
C SER A 670 -39.07 2.14 43.71
N ALA A 671 -39.15 3.35 44.27
CA ALA A 671 -38.41 4.51 43.77
C ALA A 671 -36.88 4.29 43.87
N GLY A 672 -36.40 3.77 45.00
CA GLY A 672 -34.98 3.46 45.21
C GLY A 672 -34.45 2.38 44.25
N LEU A 673 -35.18 1.28 44.08
CA LEU A 673 -34.83 0.20 43.16
C LEU A 673 -34.81 0.68 41.70
N TYR A 674 -35.80 1.49 41.31
CA TYR A 674 -35.87 2.07 39.97
C TYR A 674 -34.69 3.00 39.68
N VAL A 675 -34.39 3.93 40.59
CA VAL A 675 -33.24 4.85 40.45
C VAL A 675 -31.91 4.07 40.43
N SER A 676 -31.78 3.02 41.25
CA SER A 676 -30.60 2.16 41.26
C SER A 676 -30.40 1.39 39.95
N ASP A 677 -31.47 0.84 39.38
CA ASP A 677 -31.45 0.21 38.05
C ASP A 677 -31.06 1.20 36.94
N LEU A 678 -31.66 2.40 36.96
CA LEU A 678 -31.36 3.45 36.00
C LEU A 678 -29.89 3.90 36.09
N ARG A 679 -29.38 4.09 37.32
CA ARG A 679 -27.98 4.47 37.55
C ARG A 679 -27.01 3.38 37.08
N ARG A 680 -27.31 2.11 37.31
CA ARG A 680 -26.50 0.98 36.81
C ARG A 680 -26.45 0.97 35.28
N LYS A 681 -27.61 1.07 34.62
CA LYS A 681 -27.68 1.12 33.15
C LYS A 681 -26.92 2.31 32.56
N TYR A 682 -26.99 3.47 33.22
CA TYR A 682 -26.23 4.65 32.83
C TYR A 682 -24.72 4.42 32.99
N ALA A 683 -24.28 3.93 34.14
CA ALA A 683 -22.86 3.63 34.40
C ALA A 683 -22.30 2.59 33.41
N ASP A 684 -23.08 1.56 33.06
CA ASP A 684 -22.68 0.56 32.07
C ASP A 684 -22.58 1.13 30.65
N ALA A 685 -23.46 2.08 30.29
CA ALA A 685 -23.38 2.77 29.01
C ALA A 685 -22.16 3.69 28.94
N GLU A 686 -21.94 4.49 30.00
CA GLU A 686 -20.78 5.37 30.14
C GLU A 686 -19.47 4.57 30.11
N ARG A 687 -19.39 3.45 30.84
CA ARG A 687 -18.24 2.54 30.81
C ARG A 687 -17.95 2.02 29.41
N ARG A 688 -18.98 1.58 28.68
CA ARG A 688 -18.82 1.09 27.29
C ARG A 688 -18.30 2.18 26.36
N LEU A 689 -18.82 3.39 26.47
CA LEU A 689 -18.34 4.53 25.68
C LEU A 689 -16.88 4.87 26.00
N HIS A 690 -16.50 4.90 27.27
CA HIS A 690 -15.11 5.13 27.67
C HIS A 690 -14.15 4.03 27.20
N VAL A 691 -14.56 2.75 27.28
CA VAL A 691 -13.76 1.64 26.76
C VAL A 691 -13.57 1.76 25.24
N GLN A 692 -14.63 2.08 24.49
CA GLN A 692 -14.55 2.28 23.05
C GLN A 692 -13.66 3.49 22.68
N ALA A 693 -13.81 4.60 23.39
CA ALA A 693 -12.97 5.78 23.19
C ALA A 693 -11.49 5.50 23.50
N TRP A 694 -11.21 4.74 24.56
CA TRP A 694 -9.86 4.29 24.89
C TRP A 694 -9.29 3.33 23.85
N GLN A 695 -10.08 2.38 23.34
CA GLN A 695 -9.63 1.48 22.27
C GLN A 695 -9.27 2.26 21.00
N LEU A 696 -10.09 3.25 20.62
CA LEU A 696 -9.82 4.11 19.47
C LEU A 696 -8.58 4.98 19.69
N SER A 697 -8.37 5.52 20.90
CA SER A 697 -7.18 6.33 21.18
C SER A 697 -5.87 5.52 21.16
N ARG A 698 -5.92 4.20 21.37
CA ARG A 698 -4.75 3.32 21.22
C ARG A 698 -4.37 3.01 19.77
N ILE A 699 -5.29 3.22 18.82
CA ILE A 699 -5.06 2.97 17.39
C ILE A 699 -4.50 4.22 16.68
N VAL A 700 -4.71 5.40 17.27
CA VAL A 700 -4.31 6.71 16.71
C VAL A 700 -2.92 7.10 17.26
N PRO A 701 -1.90 7.38 16.40
CA PRO A 701 -0.60 7.87 16.87
C PRO A 701 -0.70 9.23 17.58
N GLU A 702 0.08 9.43 18.65
CA GLU A 702 0.00 10.63 19.52
C GLU A 702 0.27 11.94 18.79
N ASP A 703 1.05 11.89 17.70
CA ASP A 703 1.56 13.02 16.92
C ASP A 703 0.46 13.90 16.28
N VAL A 704 -0.76 13.37 16.15
CA VAL A 704 -1.91 14.06 15.52
C VAL A 704 -2.96 14.49 16.56
N GLY A 705 -2.87 14.01 17.80
CA GLY A 705 -3.78 14.35 18.90
C GLY A 705 -3.69 15.80 19.39
N ALA A 706 -2.67 16.54 18.97
CA ALA A 706 -2.48 17.96 19.30
C ALA A 706 -3.30 18.93 18.41
N ALA A 707 -4.17 18.42 17.53
CA ALA A 707 -5.15 19.25 16.84
C ALA A 707 -6.24 19.72 17.82
N LYS A 708 -5.92 20.82 18.53
CA LYS A 708 -6.77 21.72 19.31
C LYS A 708 -8.21 21.23 19.46
N THR A 709 -8.53 20.69 20.64
CA THR A 709 -9.86 20.89 21.22
C THR A 709 -10.15 22.40 21.14
N PRO A 710 -11.17 22.87 20.42
CA PRO A 710 -11.61 24.23 20.57
C PRO A 710 -12.13 24.32 22.00
N ALA A 711 -11.34 24.93 22.88
CA ALA A 711 -11.85 25.39 24.17
C ALA A 711 -12.98 26.36 23.84
N SER A 712 -14.21 25.86 23.92
CA SER A 712 -15.42 26.64 23.80
C SER A 712 -15.43 27.64 24.96
N GLY A 713 -14.96 28.85 24.69
CA GLY A 713 -15.39 30.01 25.46
C GLY A 713 -16.82 30.34 25.07
N ALA A 714 -17.73 30.32 26.03
CA ALA A 714 -18.72 31.37 26.28
C ALA A 714 -19.70 30.95 27.40
N SER A 715 -19.63 31.74 28.46
CA SER A 715 -20.66 32.06 29.46
C SER A 715 -22.13 31.78 29.12
N ALA A 716 -22.86 31.20 30.09
CA ALA A 716 -24.04 31.80 30.74
C ALA A 716 -24.31 31.07 32.06
#